data_AF-A0A315W4D0-F1
#
_entry.id   AF-A0A315W4D0-F1
#
_cell.length_a   1.000
_cell.length_b   1.000
_cell.length_c   1.000
_cell.angle_alpha   90.00
_cell.angle_beta   90.00
_cell.angle_gamma   90.00
#
_symmetry.space_group_name_H-M   'P 1'
#
loop_
_entity.id
_entity.type
_entity.pdbx_description
1 polymer ?
#
loop_
_entity_poly.entity_id
_entity_poly.type
_entity_poly.pdbx_seq_one_letter_code
_entity_poly.pdbx_strand_id
1 'polypeptide(L)'
;MGGGGQQTEPAEPGSGKASGVYTWEEVQKHCSRSDQWLVVNRKVYNITRWAKRHPGGSRVISHYAGEDATEAFTAFHPDLKFVQKFLKPLLLGELAVTEPSQDGKKNAAIIKDFESLRTEVEKEELFKAKPLFFCLHLGHILLLEALAWLMVTYWGTSWTMTLLCALMLATSQSQAGWLQHDFGHLSVFKKSKWNHLVHKFVIGHLKGASANWWNHRHFQHHAKPNLLKKDPDVNMLAVFVLGKTQPFGIKKIKHMPYNHQHKYFFLVGPPLLIPIYFHMQIMNTMITRRDWVDLAWSLSYYFRYFYCYSPLYGFLGSFALMMFVRFLESHWFVWVTQMNHIPMEIEYEMNQDWLTMQLQATCNIEQSLFNDWFSGHLNFQIEHHLFPMMPRHNYHLVAPRVRAMCEKHGVPYEIKSLWRGMADVLIENFGGTLARCTEAAGVFSWEEVQKHRSKNDRWLVISRKVYNVTQWARRHPGGSHVIGHYSGEDATEAFTAFHPDQKFVQKFLKPLLIGELAATEPSQEGNKNVAIMQDFETLRTQVEKEGLFKAKPLFFCLHLSHILLLEVLAWMMVWYWGTSWTLTLLCAVMLATSQAQAGWLQHDFGHLSVFKKSKWNHLVHKFVIGHLKGAAASWWNHLHYNHHAKPNILSKDPDVNMSGIFVLGSVQPYGMKKIKRMPYNHQHQYFFLLGPPLLIPVVFNLQNLVVMISRRNWVDLAWYLSFYVRYFSCYVPLYGFFGSVALNFFVRFLESHWFVWVTQMNHLPMNIDYEKNRDWLTMQLQATCNIEKSFFNDWFSGHLNFQIEHHLFPRMPRHNYHLVAPRVRALCDKHGISYQMKTLWRGMTDVVSSLKTSGDLWLDAYLHK
;
A
#
# COMPACT_ATOMS: atom_id res chain seq x y z
N MET A 1 -7.60 25.22 28.57
CA MET A 1 -7.77 24.36 29.77
C MET A 1 -9.21 24.55 30.23
N GLY A 2 -10.03 23.51 30.10
CA GLY A 2 -11.38 23.45 30.64
C GLY A 2 -11.49 22.13 31.39
N GLY A 3 -11.76 22.20 32.69
CA GLY A 3 -11.86 21.06 33.58
C GLY A 3 -13.10 20.23 33.27
N GLY A 4 -12.91 18.92 33.19
CA GLY A 4 -13.95 17.91 33.30
C GLY A 4 -13.47 16.88 34.30
N GLY A 5 -13.94 17.01 35.54
CA GLY A 5 -13.75 15.98 36.56
C GLY A 5 -14.54 14.74 36.14
N GLN A 6 -13.83 13.66 35.83
CA GLN A 6 -14.38 12.32 35.85
C GLN A 6 -13.62 11.52 36.89
N GLN A 7 -14.39 11.04 37.87
CA GLN A 7 -13.98 10.24 38.99
C GLN A 7 -13.06 9.11 38.54
N THR A 8 -11.87 9.08 39.12
CA THR A 8 -11.04 7.88 39.16
C THR A 8 -11.79 6.82 39.96
N GLU A 9 -12.22 5.75 39.31
CA GLU A 9 -12.53 4.50 40.01
C GLU A 9 -11.28 4.06 40.79
N PRO A 10 -11.44 3.52 42.01
CA PRO A 10 -10.32 3.09 42.82
C PRO A 10 -9.55 1.98 42.10
N ALA A 11 -8.23 2.10 42.09
CA ALA A 11 -7.36 1.00 41.70
C ALA A 11 -7.66 -0.22 42.58
N GLU A 12 -7.70 -1.42 41.98
CA GLU A 12 -7.71 -2.67 42.73
C GLU A 12 -6.60 -2.66 43.80
N PRO A 13 -6.87 -3.18 45.02
CA PRO A 13 -5.88 -3.19 46.08
C PRO A 13 -4.71 -4.09 45.68
N GLY A 14 -3.50 -3.53 45.74
CA GLY A 14 -2.28 -4.23 45.36
C GLY A 14 -2.04 -5.50 46.16
N SER A 15 -1.52 -6.53 45.49
CA SER A 15 -0.77 -7.58 46.16
C SER A 15 0.42 -6.91 46.85
N GLY A 16 0.40 -6.84 48.17
CA GLY A 16 1.53 -6.39 48.96
C GLY A 16 2.76 -7.23 48.64
N LYS A 17 3.74 -6.64 47.97
CA LYS A 17 5.13 -7.07 48.02
C LYS A 17 5.97 -5.88 48.45
N ALA A 18 6.77 -6.10 49.49
CA ALA A 18 7.84 -5.23 49.95
C ALA A 18 8.69 -4.72 48.78
N SER A 19 9.30 -3.53 48.92
CA SER A 19 10.13 -2.83 47.92
C SER A 19 10.80 -3.81 46.93
N GLY A 20 10.14 -4.01 45.79
CA GLY A 20 10.48 -5.09 44.88
C GLY A 20 11.81 -4.81 44.21
N VAL A 21 12.75 -5.71 44.36
CA VAL A 21 13.97 -5.71 43.55
C VAL A 21 13.64 -6.53 42.30
N TYR A 22 13.88 -5.97 41.11
CA TYR A 22 13.52 -6.57 39.82
C TYR A 22 14.76 -6.81 38.94
N THR A 23 14.72 -7.83 38.08
CA THR A 23 15.77 -8.10 37.08
C THR A 23 15.43 -7.55 35.70
N TRP A 24 16.40 -7.45 34.78
CA TRP A 24 16.12 -7.08 33.39
C TRP A 24 15.18 -8.08 32.71
N GLU A 25 15.31 -9.37 33.01
CA GLU A 25 14.44 -10.41 32.46
C GLU A 25 12.97 -10.21 32.87
N GLU A 26 12.73 -9.76 34.10
CA GLU A 26 11.38 -9.41 34.56
C GLU A 26 10.87 -8.16 33.86
N VAL A 27 11.65 -7.08 33.82
CA VAL A 27 11.26 -5.82 33.17
C VAL A 27 10.94 -6.02 31.69
N GLN A 28 11.74 -6.81 30.96
CA GLN A 28 11.56 -7.07 29.53
C GLN A 28 10.30 -7.90 29.20
N LYS A 29 9.74 -8.65 30.16
CA LYS A 29 8.43 -9.33 29.98
C LYS A 29 7.30 -8.29 29.82
N HIS A 30 7.48 -7.09 30.35
CA HIS A 30 6.52 -5.99 30.30
C HIS A 30 6.85 -4.98 29.18
N CYS A 31 7.02 -5.46 27.94
CA CYS A 31 7.32 -4.63 26.76
C CYS A 31 6.13 -4.45 25.78
N SER A 32 4.94 -4.96 26.12
CA SER A 32 3.78 -5.00 25.22
C SER A 32 2.88 -3.76 25.37
N ARG A 33 2.03 -3.44 24.38
CA ARG A 33 1.17 -2.24 24.48
C ARG A 33 0.21 -2.24 25.68
N SER A 34 -0.24 -3.40 26.11
CA SER A 34 -1.17 -3.59 27.24
C SER A 34 -0.46 -3.77 28.58
N ASP A 35 0.87 -3.87 28.58
CA ASP A 35 1.68 -4.15 29.76
C ASP A 35 3.11 -3.64 29.55
N GLN A 36 3.40 -2.47 30.12
CA GLN A 36 4.59 -1.65 29.85
C GLN A 36 5.28 -1.21 31.13
N TRP A 37 6.49 -1.70 31.34
CA TRP A 37 7.40 -1.20 32.38
C TRP A 37 8.61 -0.52 31.73
N LEU A 38 9.27 0.38 32.45
CA LEU A 38 10.56 0.94 32.02
C LEU A 38 11.42 1.24 33.24
N VAL A 39 12.72 1.45 33.01
CA VAL A 39 13.66 1.85 34.05
C VAL A 39 14.06 3.32 33.86
N VAL A 40 14.10 4.09 34.96
CA VAL A 40 14.74 5.42 35.01
C VAL A 40 15.53 5.52 36.30
N ASN A 41 16.82 5.82 36.21
CA ASN A 41 17.74 5.92 37.35
C ASN A 41 17.68 4.68 38.24
N ARG A 42 17.78 3.48 37.63
CA ARG A 42 17.66 2.16 38.28
C ARG A 42 16.35 1.89 39.01
N LYS A 43 15.32 2.71 38.82
CA LYS A 43 13.98 2.51 39.38
C LYS A 43 13.04 2.00 38.32
N VAL A 44 12.25 0.98 38.64
CA VAL A 44 11.30 0.33 37.73
C VAL A 44 9.93 0.97 37.87
N TYR A 45 9.34 1.40 36.76
CA TYR A 45 8.05 2.07 36.73
C TYR A 45 7.05 1.34 35.84
N ASN A 46 5.83 1.13 36.34
CA ASN A 46 4.71 0.65 35.53
C ASN A 46 4.05 1.84 34.82
N ILE A 47 4.25 1.96 33.51
CA ILE A 47 3.73 3.05 32.71
C ILE A 47 2.48 2.67 31.90
N THR A 48 1.97 1.44 32.04
CA THR A 48 0.87 0.88 31.24
C THR A 48 -0.33 1.82 31.11
N ARG A 49 -0.83 2.34 32.24
CA ARG A 49 -1.96 3.28 32.26
C ARG A 49 -1.52 4.72 31.99
N TRP A 50 -0.30 5.08 32.38
CA TRP A 50 0.23 6.43 32.25
C TRP A 50 0.57 6.81 30.80
N ALA A 51 1.00 5.86 29.97
CA ALA A 51 1.40 6.10 28.59
C ALA A 51 0.34 6.87 27.79
N LYS A 52 -0.95 6.56 27.98
CA LYS A 52 -2.06 7.25 27.30
C LYS A 52 -2.24 8.71 27.74
N ARG A 53 -1.79 9.07 28.95
CA ARG A 53 -1.89 10.40 29.56
C ARG A 53 -0.58 11.20 29.45
N HIS A 54 0.49 10.57 28.98
CA HIS A 54 1.80 11.21 28.87
C HIS A 54 1.72 12.44 27.94
N PRO A 55 2.19 13.63 28.37
CA PRO A 55 2.11 14.86 27.56
C PRO A 55 2.82 14.79 26.21
N GLY A 56 3.92 14.02 26.11
CA GLY A 56 4.62 13.75 24.84
C GLY A 56 3.88 12.75 23.92
N GLY A 57 2.77 12.18 24.38
CA GLY A 57 2.00 11.15 23.71
C GLY A 57 2.40 9.73 24.11
N SER A 58 1.52 8.76 23.83
CA SER A 58 1.71 7.37 24.22
C SER A 58 2.80 6.65 23.45
N ARG A 59 3.04 7.04 22.19
CA ARG A 59 3.97 6.31 21.32
C ARG A 59 5.43 6.50 21.71
N VAL A 60 5.84 7.73 22.05
CA VAL A 60 7.23 8.05 22.40
C VAL A 60 7.68 7.33 23.68
N ILE A 61 6.84 7.33 24.73
CA ILE A 61 7.17 6.66 25.99
C ILE A 61 7.16 5.13 25.82
N SER A 62 6.24 4.58 25.00
CA SER A 62 6.21 3.15 24.68
C SER A 62 7.42 2.68 23.84
N HIS A 63 8.25 3.58 23.31
CA HIS A 63 9.51 3.16 22.65
C HIS A 63 10.54 2.59 23.60
N TYR A 64 10.39 2.83 24.91
CA TYR A 64 11.29 2.34 25.96
C TYR A 64 10.61 1.29 26.86
N ALA A 65 9.49 0.70 26.42
CA ALA A 65 8.85 -0.37 27.19
C ALA A 65 9.78 -1.60 27.24
N GLY A 66 10.15 -2.03 28.44
CA GLY A 66 11.14 -3.07 28.70
C GLY A 66 12.60 -2.59 28.70
N GLU A 67 12.86 -1.29 28.51
CA GLU A 67 14.21 -0.72 28.36
C GLU A 67 14.58 0.27 29.48
N ASP A 68 15.88 0.60 29.58
CA ASP A 68 16.34 1.78 30.31
C ASP A 68 16.07 3.06 29.50
N ALA A 69 15.27 3.96 30.06
CA ALA A 69 14.93 5.25 29.50
C ALA A 69 15.70 6.42 30.14
N THR A 70 16.68 6.18 31.02
CA THR A 70 17.34 7.21 31.85
C THR A 70 17.88 8.38 31.03
N GLU A 71 18.68 8.12 29.99
CA GLU A 71 19.27 9.20 29.16
C GLU A 71 18.21 10.01 28.42
N ALA A 72 17.27 9.33 27.77
CA ALA A 72 16.16 9.97 27.09
C ALA A 72 15.29 10.78 28.06
N PHE A 73 15.00 10.23 29.24
CA PHE A 73 14.24 10.88 30.28
C PHE A 73 14.91 12.19 30.70
N THR A 74 16.21 12.17 30.98
CA THR A 74 16.98 13.36 31.34
C THR A 74 17.05 14.36 30.18
N ALA A 75 17.15 13.90 28.93
CA ALA A 75 17.19 14.77 27.75
C ALA A 75 15.89 15.56 27.49
N PHE A 76 14.71 15.03 27.83
CA PHE A 76 13.42 15.68 27.51
C PHE A 76 12.68 16.31 28.70
N HIS A 77 13.14 16.11 29.94
CA HIS A 77 12.43 16.57 31.14
C HIS A 77 13.22 17.66 31.89
N PRO A 78 12.97 18.96 31.61
CA PRO A 78 13.74 20.05 32.20
C PRO A 78 13.43 20.29 33.68
N ASP A 79 12.21 19.99 34.14
CA ASP A 79 11.79 20.17 35.53
C ASP A 79 11.59 18.80 36.20
N LEU A 80 12.71 18.20 36.62
CA LEU A 80 12.71 16.90 37.31
C LEU A 80 11.86 16.92 38.59
N LYS A 81 11.79 18.06 39.30
CA LYS A 81 10.98 18.19 40.53
C LYS A 81 9.48 18.11 40.23
N PHE A 82 9.04 18.73 39.14
CA PHE A 82 7.66 18.61 38.67
C PHE A 82 7.34 17.17 38.22
N VAL A 83 8.24 16.57 37.42
CA VAL A 83 8.02 15.23 36.84
C VAL A 83 8.00 14.14 37.90
N GLN A 84 8.80 14.27 38.97
CA GLN A 84 8.79 13.35 40.11
C GLN A 84 7.40 13.16 40.74
N LYS A 85 6.52 14.16 40.68
CA LYS A 85 5.13 14.05 41.18
C LYS A 85 4.34 12.98 40.43
N PHE A 86 4.64 12.76 39.15
CA PHE A 86 4.00 11.75 38.31
C PHE A 86 4.72 10.40 38.36
N LEU A 87 6.02 10.37 38.67
CA LEU A 87 6.79 9.13 38.80
C LEU A 87 6.46 8.36 40.09
N LYS A 88 6.25 9.06 41.21
CA LYS A 88 5.95 8.44 42.52
C LYS A 88 4.85 7.37 42.49
N PRO A 89 3.65 7.63 41.92
CA PRO A 89 2.60 6.62 41.87
C PRO A 89 2.84 5.48 40.88
N LEU A 90 3.86 5.57 40.02
CA LEU A 90 4.19 4.56 39.01
C LEU A 90 5.31 3.62 39.46
N LEU A 91 6.00 3.94 40.55
CA LEU A 91 7.17 3.22 41.03
C LEU A 91 6.77 1.83 41.55
N LEU A 92 7.37 0.79 40.98
CA LEU A 92 7.23 -0.59 41.43
C LEU A 92 8.32 -0.99 42.42
N GLY A 93 9.54 -0.48 42.22
CA GLY A 93 10.71 -0.78 43.02
C GLY A 93 12.01 -0.48 42.27
N GLU A 94 13.08 -1.23 42.56
CA GLU A 94 14.43 -0.94 42.07
C GLU A 94 14.99 -2.10 41.24
N LEU A 95 15.85 -1.78 40.29
CA LEU A 95 16.57 -2.75 39.48
C LEU A 95 17.70 -3.36 40.34
N ALA A 96 17.78 -4.69 40.38
CA ALA A 96 18.72 -5.44 41.22
C ALA A 96 20.16 -4.94 41.07
N VAL A 97 20.87 -4.78 42.19
CA VAL A 97 22.23 -4.18 42.20
C VAL A 97 23.22 -4.96 41.31
N THR A 98 23.00 -6.27 41.18
CA THR A 98 23.75 -7.17 40.30
C THR A 98 23.49 -6.93 38.81
N GLU A 99 22.35 -6.34 38.46
CA GLU A 99 22.01 -6.01 37.09
C GLU A 99 22.75 -4.74 36.65
N PRO A 100 23.29 -4.72 35.43
CA PRO A 100 23.88 -3.51 34.87
C PRO A 100 22.84 -2.39 34.86
N SER A 101 23.27 -1.15 35.08
CA SER A 101 22.35 0.00 35.05
C SER A 101 21.62 0.12 33.71
N GLN A 102 22.23 -0.43 32.67
CA GLN A 102 21.77 -0.38 31.29
C GLN A 102 21.54 -1.81 30.77
N ASP A 103 20.45 -2.03 30.06
CA ASP A 103 20.15 -3.31 29.40
C ASP A 103 21.16 -3.62 28.27
N GLY A 104 21.93 -4.71 28.38
CA GLY A 104 22.83 -5.24 27.34
C GLY A 104 24.12 -4.45 27.06
N LYS A 105 24.97 -4.98 26.15
CA LYS A 105 26.36 -4.58 25.76
C LYS A 105 26.58 -3.08 25.38
N LYS A 106 26.31 -2.16 26.29
CA LYS A 106 26.35 -0.70 26.06
C LYS A 106 27.68 -0.10 26.52
N ASN A 107 28.16 0.92 25.79
CA ASN A 107 29.47 1.54 26.03
C ASN A 107 29.46 2.41 27.31
N ALA A 108 29.61 1.79 28.48
CA ALA A 108 29.52 2.50 29.78
C ALA A 108 30.52 3.67 29.94
N ALA A 109 31.70 3.59 29.30
CA ALA A 109 32.74 4.61 29.41
C ALA A 109 32.37 5.94 28.72
N ILE A 110 31.85 5.90 27.48
CA ILE A 110 31.44 7.11 26.76
C ILE A 110 30.19 7.74 27.38
N ILE A 111 29.26 6.93 27.89
CA ILE A 111 28.06 7.41 28.58
C ILE A 111 28.46 8.23 29.82
N LYS A 112 29.40 7.73 30.62
CA LYS A 112 29.91 8.46 31.80
C LYS A 112 30.59 9.78 31.42
N ASP A 113 31.39 9.79 30.36
CA ASP A 113 32.01 11.02 29.88
C ASP A 113 30.96 12.01 29.34
N PHE A 114 29.90 11.53 28.70
CA PHE A 114 28.78 12.34 28.26
C PHE A 114 27.98 12.93 29.43
N GLU A 115 27.73 12.16 30.49
CA GLU A 115 27.13 12.66 31.74
C GLU A 115 28.00 13.76 32.38
N SER A 116 29.32 13.59 32.38
CA SER A 116 30.27 14.62 32.85
C SER A 116 30.18 15.88 31.99
N LEU A 117 30.25 15.74 30.66
CA LEU A 117 30.12 16.85 29.72
C LEU A 117 28.79 17.58 29.91
N ARG A 118 27.69 16.86 30.08
CA ARG A 118 26.37 17.43 30.35
C ARG A 118 26.38 18.28 31.62
N THR A 119 26.96 17.74 32.69
CA THR A 119 27.09 18.45 33.98
C THR A 119 27.91 19.74 33.83
N GLU A 120 28.99 19.70 33.05
CA GLU A 120 29.83 20.86 32.76
C GLU A 120 29.06 21.95 31.99
N VAL A 121 28.36 21.58 30.91
CA VAL A 121 27.60 22.56 30.10
C VAL A 121 26.38 23.11 30.86
N GLU A 122 25.80 22.34 31.78
CA GLU A 122 24.77 22.82 32.72
C GLU A 122 25.35 23.84 33.70
N LYS A 123 26.54 23.58 34.26
CA LYS A 123 27.26 24.49 35.16
C LYS A 123 27.66 25.81 34.48
N GLU A 124 27.99 25.76 33.19
CA GLU A 124 28.31 26.93 32.36
C GLU A 124 27.07 27.73 31.90
N GLU A 125 25.87 27.35 32.36
CA GLU A 125 24.60 27.96 31.96
C GLU A 125 24.32 27.91 30.44
N LEU A 126 24.89 26.95 29.69
CA LEU A 126 24.67 26.87 28.23
C LEU A 126 23.23 26.50 27.84
N PHE A 127 22.42 26.01 28.78
CA PHE A 127 20.97 25.81 28.60
C PHE A 127 20.15 27.11 28.76
N LYS A 128 20.78 28.23 29.13
CA LYS A 128 20.09 29.51 29.35
C LYS A 128 19.96 30.28 28.05
N ALA A 129 18.73 30.49 27.61
CA ALA A 129 18.46 31.29 26.42
C ALA A 129 18.78 32.78 26.63
N LYS A 130 19.34 33.41 25.59
CA LYS A 130 19.45 34.88 25.45
C LYS A 130 18.16 35.42 24.81
N PRO A 131 17.24 36.08 25.55
CA PRO A 131 15.93 36.46 25.00
C PRO A 131 16.02 37.41 23.81
N LEU A 132 17.00 38.34 23.83
CA LEU A 132 17.22 39.28 22.74
C LEU A 132 17.45 38.58 21.39
N PHE A 133 18.19 37.46 21.38
CA PHE A 133 18.42 36.67 20.16
C PHE A 133 17.09 36.20 19.54
N PHE A 134 16.20 35.62 20.33
CA PHE A 134 14.91 35.11 19.86
C PHE A 134 13.93 36.24 19.51
N CYS A 135 13.95 37.34 20.25
CA CYS A 135 13.15 38.54 19.94
C CYS A 135 13.56 39.16 18.61
N LEU A 136 14.86 39.25 18.31
CA LEU A 136 15.35 39.76 17.03
C LEU A 136 14.93 38.87 15.86
N HIS A 137 14.95 37.54 16.03
CA HIS A 137 14.46 36.62 15.00
C HIS A 137 12.95 36.74 14.78
N LEU A 138 12.16 36.88 15.86
CA LEU A 138 10.72 37.14 15.74
C LEU A 138 10.47 38.47 15.03
N GLY A 139 11.20 39.53 15.40
CA GLY A 139 11.13 40.84 14.75
C GLY A 139 11.48 40.77 13.25
N HIS A 140 12.52 40.03 12.89
CA HIS A 140 12.91 39.78 11.50
C HIS A 140 11.80 39.08 10.69
N ILE A 141 11.16 38.04 11.25
CA ILE A 141 10.05 37.32 10.62
C ILE A 141 8.87 38.27 10.35
N LEU A 142 8.46 39.04 11.36
CA LEU A 142 7.35 39.98 11.26
C LEU A 142 7.65 41.13 10.29
N LEU A 143 8.90 41.62 10.28
CA LEU A 143 9.36 42.64 9.35
C LEU A 143 9.29 42.14 7.90
N LEU A 144 9.73 40.90 7.63
CA LEU A 144 9.63 40.31 6.29
C LEU A 144 8.18 40.17 5.83
N GLU A 145 7.25 39.76 6.70
CA GLU A 145 5.81 39.69 6.35
C GLU A 145 5.24 41.09 6.05
N ALA A 146 5.56 42.08 6.89
CA ALA A 146 5.11 43.45 6.69
C ALA A 146 5.66 44.05 5.39
N LEU A 147 6.96 43.91 5.12
CA LEU A 147 7.58 44.41 3.90
C LEU A 147 7.05 43.70 2.65
N ALA A 148 6.82 42.38 2.71
CA ALA A 148 6.26 41.63 1.59
C ALA A 148 4.86 42.13 1.20
N TRP A 149 4.03 42.45 2.20
CA TRP A 149 2.69 43.02 1.99
C TRP A 149 2.74 44.48 1.53
N LEU A 150 3.53 45.33 2.18
CA LEU A 150 3.70 46.74 1.80
C LEU A 150 4.21 46.85 0.35
N MET A 151 5.18 46.01 -0.03
CA MET A 151 5.76 46.03 -1.36
C MET A 151 4.71 45.83 -2.47
N VAL A 152 3.87 44.80 -2.37
CA VAL A 152 2.85 44.53 -3.39
C VAL A 152 1.67 45.52 -3.32
N THR A 153 1.48 46.18 -2.19
CA THR A 153 0.45 47.21 -1.99
C THR A 153 0.86 48.53 -2.66
N TYR A 154 2.11 48.96 -2.49
CA TYR A 154 2.58 50.26 -3.01
C TYR A 154 3.13 50.19 -4.44
N TRP A 155 3.79 49.09 -4.83
CA TRP A 155 4.40 48.93 -6.15
C TRP A 155 3.63 47.98 -7.08
N GLY A 156 2.47 47.50 -6.64
CA GLY A 156 1.55 46.69 -7.45
C GLY A 156 1.93 45.21 -7.56
N THR A 157 1.15 44.47 -8.35
CA THR A 157 1.19 43.00 -8.45
C THR A 157 1.85 42.50 -9.74
N SER A 158 2.87 43.20 -10.23
CA SER A 158 3.65 42.73 -11.38
C SER A 158 4.33 41.39 -11.06
N TRP A 159 4.69 40.60 -12.08
CA TRP A 159 5.32 39.29 -11.85
C TRP A 159 6.63 39.40 -11.05
N THR A 160 7.39 40.48 -11.22
CA THR A 160 8.63 40.74 -10.46
C THR A 160 8.33 41.01 -8.99
N MET A 161 7.36 41.89 -8.70
CA MET A 161 6.95 42.19 -7.32
C MET A 161 6.33 40.96 -6.64
N THR A 162 5.54 40.18 -7.38
CA THR A 162 4.96 38.92 -6.90
C THR A 162 6.03 37.90 -6.54
N LEU A 163 7.07 37.76 -7.39
CA LEU A 163 8.19 36.85 -7.14
C LEU A 163 9.00 37.28 -5.89
N LEU A 164 9.32 38.57 -5.78
CA LEU A 164 10.01 39.10 -4.59
C LEU A 164 9.17 38.89 -3.32
N CYS A 165 7.86 39.13 -3.40
CA CYS A 165 6.92 38.91 -2.30
C CYS A 165 6.95 37.45 -1.87
N ALA A 166 6.92 36.52 -2.84
CA ALA A 166 6.98 35.09 -2.58
C ALA A 166 8.30 34.67 -1.89
N LEU A 167 9.44 35.22 -2.32
CA LEU A 167 10.75 34.93 -1.70
C LEU A 167 10.83 35.45 -0.26
N MET A 168 10.31 36.66 0.00
CA MET A 168 10.28 37.23 1.35
C MET A 168 9.36 36.44 2.28
N LEU A 169 8.17 36.07 1.80
CA LEU A 169 7.26 35.21 2.54
C LEU A 169 7.86 33.83 2.78
N ALA A 170 8.46 33.19 1.78
CA ALA A 170 9.10 31.89 1.95
C ALA A 170 10.26 31.92 2.97
N THR A 171 11.06 33.00 2.96
CA THR A 171 12.12 33.23 3.95
C THR A 171 11.52 33.40 5.35
N SER A 172 10.50 34.25 5.49
CA SER A 172 9.78 34.45 6.75
C SER A 172 9.19 33.14 7.30
N GLN A 173 8.53 32.35 6.46
CA GLN A 173 7.94 31.06 6.82
C GLN A 173 9.00 30.01 7.23
N SER A 174 10.17 30.00 6.57
CA SER A 174 11.27 29.09 6.90
C SER A 174 11.90 29.47 8.24
N GLN A 175 12.19 30.75 8.45
CA GLN A 175 12.71 31.28 9.72
C GLN A 175 11.73 31.10 10.88
N ALA A 176 10.43 31.26 10.65
CA ALA A 176 9.40 30.91 11.63
C ALA A 176 9.40 29.41 11.97
N GLY A 177 9.74 28.55 11.00
CA GLY A 177 9.95 27.10 11.22
C GLY A 177 11.11 26.80 12.17
N TRP A 178 12.22 27.54 12.08
CA TRP A 178 13.35 27.40 12.99
C TRP A 178 13.03 27.98 14.36
N LEU A 179 12.37 29.14 14.41
CA LEU A 179 12.01 29.77 15.69
C LEU A 179 10.97 28.95 16.47
N GLN A 180 9.94 28.41 15.80
CA GLN A 180 8.95 27.55 16.47
C GLN A 180 9.60 26.28 17.03
N HIS A 181 10.63 25.76 16.36
CA HIS A 181 11.35 24.55 16.77
C HIS A 181 12.04 24.76 18.13
N ASP A 182 12.70 25.91 18.33
CA ASP A 182 13.29 26.29 19.62
C ASP A 182 12.24 26.31 20.76
N PHE A 183 11.08 26.92 20.51
CA PHE A 183 10.00 26.95 21.51
C PHE A 183 9.37 25.56 21.74
N GLY A 184 9.28 24.72 20.70
CA GLY A 184 8.78 23.36 20.79
C GLY A 184 9.63 22.46 21.69
N HIS A 185 10.95 22.68 21.71
CA HIS A 185 11.91 22.03 22.61
C HIS A 185 11.99 22.63 24.01
N LEU A 186 11.17 23.64 24.29
CA LEU A 186 11.15 24.33 25.58
C LEU A 186 12.48 25.04 25.93
N SER A 187 13.32 25.36 24.94
CA SER A 187 14.68 25.88 25.17
C SER A 187 14.73 27.37 25.50
N VAL A 188 13.66 28.13 25.28
CA VAL A 188 13.70 29.60 25.36
C VAL A 188 13.29 30.14 26.74
N PHE A 189 12.10 29.82 27.22
CA PHE A 189 11.61 30.31 28.51
C PHE A 189 11.84 29.31 29.65
N LYS A 190 12.16 29.80 30.84
CA LYS A 190 12.24 28.97 32.05
C LYS A 190 10.92 28.25 32.39
N LYS A 191 9.77 28.89 32.14
CA LYS A 191 8.45 28.28 32.37
C LYS A 191 7.90 27.73 31.07
N SER A 192 7.69 26.41 31.00
CA SER A 192 7.18 25.70 29.82
C SER A 192 5.88 26.28 29.24
N LYS A 193 5.00 26.82 30.07
CA LYS A 193 3.75 27.48 29.62
C LYS A 193 3.98 28.60 28.58
N TRP A 194 5.07 29.36 28.73
CA TRP A 194 5.39 30.46 27.80
C TRP A 194 5.98 29.93 26.50
N ASN A 195 6.82 28.89 26.57
CA ASN A 195 7.28 28.18 25.37
C ASN A 195 6.09 27.63 24.58
N HIS A 196 5.14 26.94 25.22
CA HIS A 196 3.96 26.41 24.52
C HIS A 196 3.07 27.50 23.91
N LEU A 197 2.89 28.63 24.58
CA LEU A 197 2.10 29.73 24.04
C LEU A 197 2.75 30.34 22.80
N VAL A 198 4.04 30.66 22.88
CA VAL A 198 4.77 31.26 21.76
C VAL A 198 4.98 30.25 20.64
N HIS A 199 5.19 28.97 20.97
CA HIS A 199 5.23 27.87 20.00
C HIS A 199 3.94 27.83 19.17
N LYS A 200 2.77 27.81 19.82
CA LYS A 200 1.45 27.84 19.16
C LYS A 200 1.25 29.10 18.32
N PHE A 201 1.71 30.26 18.79
CA PHE A 201 1.66 31.49 18.01
C PHE A 201 2.53 31.42 16.76
N VAL A 202 3.82 31.07 16.88
CA VAL A 202 4.75 31.06 15.74
C VAL A 202 4.36 30.00 14.71
N ILE A 203 4.09 28.75 15.11
CA ILE A 203 3.69 27.70 14.15
C ILE A 203 2.24 27.87 13.65
N GLY A 204 1.34 28.37 14.49
CA GLY A 204 -0.07 28.50 14.17
C GLY A 204 -0.40 29.80 13.43
N HIS A 205 -0.14 30.95 14.05
CA HIS A 205 -0.49 32.27 13.49
C HIS A 205 0.43 32.70 12.35
N LEU A 206 1.73 32.42 12.44
CA LEU A 206 2.68 32.83 11.39
C LEU A 206 2.80 31.78 10.29
N LYS A 207 2.53 30.50 10.57
CA LYS A 207 2.77 29.41 9.60
C LYS A 207 1.54 28.56 9.27
N GLY A 208 0.42 28.70 9.96
CA GLY A 208 -0.81 27.95 9.66
C GLY A 208 -0.77 26.47 10.05
N ALA A 209 0.11 26.04 10.96
CA ALA A 209 0.31 24.64 11.34
C ALA A 209 0.06 24.37 12.85
N SER A 210 0.06 23.09 13.25
CA SER A 210 -0.24 22.67 14.64
C SER A 210 1.02 22.39 15.45
N ALA A 211 1.12 23.03 16.61
CA ALA A 211 2.15 22.78 17.62
C ALA A 211 2.05 21.36 18.20
N ASN A 212 0.82 20.90 18.49
CA ASN A 212 0.57 19.56 19.03
C ASN A 212 0.94 18.46 18.01
N TRP A 213 0.60 18.64 16.73
CA TRP A 213 1.01 17.71 15.66
C TRP A 213 2.53 17.65 15.52
N TRP A 214 3.19 18.82 15.52
CA TRP A 214 4.64 18.90 15.42
C TRP A 214 5.32 18.22 16.62
N ASN A 215 4.96 18.59 17.85
CA ASN A 215 5.51 17.98 19.09
C ASN A 215 5.34 16.46 19.10
N HIS A 216 4.15 15.97 18.72
CA HIS A 216 3.86 14.55 18.73
C HIS A 216 4.80 13.76 17.82
N ARG A 217 5.15 14.28 16.65
CA ARG A 217 6.08 13.64 15.72
C ARG A 217 7.53 13.85 16.12
N HIS A 218 7.89 15.11 16.38
CA HIS A 218 9.24 15.54 16.64
C HIS A 218 9.86 14.86 17.86
N PHE A 219 9.08 14.68 18.94
CA PHE A 219 9.56 13.95 20.12
C PHE A 219 9.81 12.46 19.86
N GLN A 220 9.05 11.82 18.95
CA GLN A 220 9.34 10.43 18.57
C GLN A 220 10.64 10.34 17.77
N HIS A 221 10.85 11.28 16.85
CA HIS A 221 12.08 11.39 16.07
C HIS A 221 13.30 11.55 17.00
N HIS A 222 13.28 12.50 17.95
CA HIS A 222 14.40 12.64 18.89
C HIS A 222 14.60 11.46 19.84
N ALA A 223 13.53 10.77 20.23
CA ALA A 223 13.66 9.62 21.12
C ALA A 223 14.47 8.49 20.46
N LYS A 224 14.16 8.16 19.20
CA LYS A 224 14.71 7.01 18.47
C LYS A 224 14.86 7.36 16.97
N PRO A 225 15.77 8.27 16.58
CA PRO A 225 15.89 8.77 15.20
C PRO A 225 16.38 7.68 14.25
N ASN A 226 16.02 7.79 12.96
CA ASN A 226 16.39 6.86 11.89
C ASN A 226 16.01 5.38 12.12
N LEU A 227 15.25 5.05 13.18
CA LEU A 227 14.78 3.70 13.42
C LEU A 227 13.44 3.42 12.74
N LEU A 228 13.40 2.39 11.91
CA LEU A 228 12.19 1.97 11.20
C LEU A 228 11.05 1.67 12.18
N LYS A 229 9.86 2.22 11.90
CA LYS A 229 8.62 2.14 12.70
C LYS A 229 8.60 2.96 14.00
N LYS A 230 9.75 3.35 14.56
CA LYS A 230 9.81 4.22 15.74
C LYS A 230 9.90 5.70 15.35
N ASP A 231 10.75 6.04 14.38
CA ASP A 231 10.85 7.39 13.84
C ASP A 231 9.77 7.66 12.76
N PRO A 232 8.86 8.64 12.97
CA PRO A 232 7.86 9.01 11.98
C PRO A 232 8.44 9.67 10.71
N ASP A 233 9.65 10.22 10.76
CA ASP A 233 10.21 11.04 9.68
C ASP A 233 10.91 10.19 8.60
N VAL A 234 11.42 9.00 8.95
CA VAL A 234 11.88 8.00 7.97
C VAL A 234 10.78 7.03 7.53
N ASN A 235 9.60 7.07 8.15
CA ASN A 235 8.44 6.25 7.78
C ASN A 235 7.67 6.83 6.59
N MET A 236 8.42 7.12 5.52
CA MET A 236 7.92 7.77 4.30
C MET A 236 7.54 6.77 3.21
N LEU A 237 7.45 5.47 3.54
CA LEU A 237 7.21 4.37 2.58
C LEU A 237 6.08 4.64 1.59
N ALA A 238 5.05 5.40 1.96
CA ALA A 238 3.96 5.79 1.06
C ALA A 238 4.39 6.70 -0.12
N VAL A 239 5.48 7.46 0.03
CA VAL A 239 5.97 8.49 -0.90
C VAL A 239 7.42 8.23 -1.35
N PHE A 240 8.33 7.89 -0.42
CA PHE A 240 9.76 7.60 -0.66
C PHE A 240 10.22 6.34 0.09
N VAL A 241 11.24 5.66 -0.44
CA VAL A 241 11.97 4.62 0.27
C VAL A 241 13.33 5.20 0.66
N LEU A 242 13.64 5.20 1.96
CA LEU A 242 14.81 5.87 2.54
C LEU A 242 15.72 4.85 3.24
N GLY A 243 17.01 4.83 2.91
CA GLY A 243 18.03 3.95 3.52
C GLY A 243 18.09 2.53 2.95
N LYS A 244 19.12 1.75 3.36
CA LYS A 244 19.48 0.42 2.82
C LYS A 244 18.78 -0.76 3.51
N THR A 245 18.22 -0.53 4.69
CA THR A 245 17.67 -1.58 5.57
C THR A 245 16.14 -1.60 5.56
N GLN A 246 15.54 -0.78 4.70
CA GLN A 246 14.11 -0.85 4.41
C GLN A 246 13.78 -2.25 3.92
N PRO A 247 12.55 -2.74 4.15
CA PRO A 247 12.16 -4.07 3.76
C PRO A 247 12.05 -4.23 2.22
N PHE A 248 13.21 -4.35 1.55
CA PHE A 248 13.38 -4.38 0.10
C PHE A 248 12.75 -5.63 -0.57
N GLY A 249 12.28 -6.60 0.20
CA GLY A 249 11.48 -7.75 -0.26
C GLY A 249 9.99 -7.80 0.15
N ILE A 250 9.53 -6.96 1.10
CA ILE A 250 8.31 -7.24 1.92
C ILE A 250 6.94 -6.58 1.51
N LYS A 251 6.76 -5.25 1.29
CA LYS A 251 5.65 -4.64 0.46
C LYS A 251 6.06 -3.74 -0.75
N LYS A 252 5.61 -4.05 -2.00
CA LYS A 252 5.78 -3.21 -3.20
C LYS A 252 4.80 -2.15 -2.82
N ILE A 253 5.29 -1.05 -2.29
CA ILE A 253 4.41 0.06 -2.13
C ILE A 253 3.98 0.40 -3.55
N LYS A 254 2.70 0.19 -3.86
CA LYS A 254 2.16 0.25 -5.23
C LYS A 254 1.90 1.70 -5.68
N HIS A 255 2.24 2.67 -4.85
CA HIS A 255 1.84 4.06 -5.04
C HIS A 255 2.78 4.81 -5.99
N MET A 256 4.08 4.54 -5.97
CA MET A 256 5.07 5.29 -6.76
C MET A 256 6.15 4.37 -7.37
N PRO A 257 6.75 4.72 -8.51
CA PRO A 257 7.86 3.95 -9.09
C PRO A 257 9.16 4.21 -8.32
N TYR A 258 9.34 3.62 -7.13
CA TYR A 258 10.47 3.91 -6.23
C TYR A 258 11.86 3.73 -6.85
N ASN A 259 12.01 2.82 -7.82
CA ASN A 259 13.25 2.65 -8.58
C ASN A 259 13.58 3.86 -9.49
N HIS A 260 12.62 4.76 -9.67
CA HIS A 260 12.74 6.06 -10.32
C HIS A 260 12.43 7.20 -9.35
N GLN A 261 12.44 6.97 -8.02
CA GLN A 261 12.17 8.04 -7.05
C GLN A 261 13.08 9.23 -7.23
N HIS A 262 14.33 8.98 -7.61
CA HIS A 262 15.26 10.02 -8.02
C HIS A 262 14.74 10.96 -9.13
N LYS A 263 13.95 10.46 -10.09
CA LYS A 263 13.44 11.27 -11.22
C LYS A 263 12.29 12.19 -10.83
N TYR A 264 11.49 11.78 -9.85
CA TYR A 264 10.34 12.57 -9.39
C TYR A 264 10.54 13.16 -8.00
N PHE A 265 11.66 12.90 -7.32
CA PHE A 265 11.97 13.43 -6.00
C PHE A 265 11.83 14.95 -6.02
N PHE A 266 12.48 15.63 -6.95
CA PHE A 266 12.38 17.08 -7.13
C PHE A 266 11.01 17.60 -7.57
N LEU A 267 10.11 16.75 -8.06
CA LEU A 267 8.77 17.13 -8.52
C LEU A 267 7.68 16.83 -7.48
N VAL A 268 7.93 15.89 -6.56
CA VAL A 268 6.93 15.36 -5.61
C VAL A 268 7.36 15.56 -4.16
N GLY A 269 8.64 15.40 -3.84
CA GLY A 269 9.16 15.50 -2.47
C GLY A 269 9.20 16.93 -2.01
N PRO A 270 10.25 17.70 -2.34
CA PRO A 270 10.33 19.11 -1.99
C PRO A 270 9.11 19.93 -2.41
N PRO A 271 8.48 19.77 -3.60
CA PRO A 271 7.31 20.57 -3.98
C PRO A 271 6.00 20.29 -3.23
N LEU A 272 5.71 19.03 -2.85
CA LEU A 272 4.37 18.65 -2.37
C LEU A 272 4.35 18.26 -0.88
N LEU A 273 5.51 18.15 -0.22
CA LEU A 273 5.61 17.69 1.16
C LEU A 273 4.88 18.62 2.14
N ILE A 274 5.23 19.90 2.19
CA ILE A 274 4.51 20.87 3.04
C ILE A 274 3.12 21.22 2.47
N PRO A 275 2.98 21.69 1.21
CA PRO A 275 1.70 22.25 0.74
C PRO A 275 0.56 21.23 0.68
N ILE A 276 0.86 19.94 0.51
CA ILE A 276 -0.17 18.90 0.39
C ILE A 276 -0.05 17.89 1.54
N TYR A 277 1.06 17.15 1.62
CA TYR A 277 1.13 15.98 2.50
C TYR A 277 1.04 16.33 3.98
N PHE A 278 1.90 17.21 4.48
CA PHE A 278 1.86 17.66 5.87
C PHE A 278 0.64 18.51 6.15
N HIS A 279 0.22 19.38 5.22
CA HIS A 279 -1.00 20.17 5.42
C HIS A 279 -2.24 19.30 5.66
N MET A 280 -2.44 18.26 4.84
CA MET A 280 -3.52 17.28 5.05
C MET A 280 -3.40 16.55 6.40
N GLN A 281 -2.19 16.15 6.79
CA GLN A 281 -1.97 15.46 8.07
C GLN A 281 -2.22 16.38 9.27
N ILE A 282 -1.78 17.62 9.21
CA ILE A 282 -1.97 18.65 10.24
C ILE A 282 -3.47 18.90 10.43
N MET A 283 -4.21 19.17 9.36
CA MET A 283 -5.65 19.41 9.42
C MET A 283 -6.41 18.18 9.95
N ASN A 284 -6.10 16.98 9.43
CA ASN A 284 -6.70 15.74 9.91
C ASN A 284 -6.40 15.52 11.40
N THR A 285 -5.18 15.81 11.86
CA THR A 285 -4.80 15.63 13.27
C THR A 285 -5.57 16.59 14.17
N MET A 286 -5.61 17.88 13.82
CA MET A 286 -6.33 18.88 14.63
C MET A 286 -7.82 18.53 14.77
N ILE A 287 -8.45 18.08 13.69
CA ILE A 287 -9.87 17.70 13.69
C ILE A 287 -10.10 16.41 14.49
N THR A 288 -9.34 15.35 14.20
CA THR A 288 -9.55 14.03 14.82
C THR A 288 -9.18 14.00 16.31
N ARG A 289 -8.17 14.76 16.73
CA ARG A 289 -7.76 14.89 18.13
C ARG A 289 -8.48 16.01 18.88
N ARG A 290 -9.32 16.80 18.20
CA ARG A 290 -10.03 17.95 18.78
C ARG A 290 -9.07 19.01 19.34
N ASP A 291 -7.96 19.26 18.66
CA ASP A 291 -6.97 20.29 19.03
C ASP A 291 -7.46 21.69 18.62
N TRP A 292 -8.60 22.13 19.18
CA TRP A 292 -9.30 23.34 18.74
C TRP A 292 -8.49 24.63 18.89
N VAL A 293 -7.60 24.70 19.90
CA VAL A 293 -6.73 25.86 20.09
C VAL A 293 -5.71 25.98 18.95
N ASP A 294 -5.13 24.86 18.51
CA ASP A 294 -4.20 24.84 17.38
C ASP A 294 -4.93 25.16 16.09
N LEU A 295 -6.16 24.64 15.92
CA LEU A 295 -6.98 24.96 14.76
C LEU A 295 -7.32 26.45 14.70
N ALA A 296 -7.65 27.10 15.83
CA ALA A 296 -7.93 28.53 15.87
C ALA A 296 -6.71 29.35 15.47
N TRP A 297 -5.52 29.02 16.00
CA TRP A 297 -4.27 29.67 15.60
C TRP A 297 -3.95 29.44 14.12
N SER A 298 -4.08 28.21 13.62
CA SER A 298 -3.87 27.88 12.20
C SER A 298 -4.85 28.63 11.30
N LEU A 299 -6.14 28.71 11.65
CA LEU A 299 -7.13 29.46 10.89
C LEU A 299 -6.82 30.97 10.88
N SER A 300 -6.33 31.52 11.98
CA SER A 300 -5.95 32.94 12.05
C SER A 300 -4.86 33.31 11.03
N TYR A 301 -3.94 32.39 10.70
CA TYR A 301 -2.97 32.59 9.62
C TYR A 301 -3.67 32.73 8.26
N TYR A 302 -4.57 31.79 7.93
CA TYR A 302 -5.27 31.79 6.65
C TYR A 302 -6.18 33.00 6.50
N PHE A 303 -6.91 33.37 7.56
CA PHE A 303 -7.73 34.58 7.57
C PHE A 303 -6.88 35.83 7.33
N ARG A 304 -5.80 36.01 8.09
CA ARG A 304 -4.86 37.13 7.91
C ARG A 304 -4.29 37.15 6.49
N TYR A 305 -3.84 36.00 5.97
CA TYR A 305 -3.26 35.89 4.65
C TYR A 305 -4.26 36.29 3.56
N PHE A 306 -5.45 35.69 3.53
CA PHE A 306 -6.44 36.03 2.52
C PHE A 306 -6.99 37.45 2.68
N TYR A 307 -7.08 37.97 3.91
CA TYR A 307 -7.44 39.36 4.14
C TYR A 307 -6.42 40.34 3.54
N CYS A 308 -5.13 40.06 3.67
CA CYS A 308 -4.06 40.91 3.14
C CYS A 308 -3.90 40.82 1.61
N TYR A 309 -3.99 39.61 1.04
CA TYR A 309 -3.61 39.39 -0.37
C TYR A 309 -4.80 39.30 -1.34
N SER A 310 -5.99 38.88 -0.90
CA SER A 310 -7.16 38.75 -1.81
C SER A 310 -7.61 40.08 -2.42
N PRO A 311 -7.55 41.23 -1.71
CA PRO A 311 -7.84 42.52 -2.33
C PRO A 311 -6.89 42.89 -3.49
N LEU A 312 -5.67 42.36 -3.48
CA LEU A 312 -4.62 42.67 -4.47
C LEU A 312 -4.60 41.68 -5.64
N TYR A 313 -4.74 40.38 -5.35
CA TYR A 313 -4.59 39.30 -6.34
C TYR A 313 -5.91 38.58 -6.69
N GLY A 314 -7.02 38.94 -6.05
CA GLY A 314 -8.22 38.11 -6.01
C GLY A 314 -8.01 36.82 -5.20
N PHE A 315 -9.08 36.06 -4.97
CA PHE A 315 -9.00 34.81 -4.20
C PHE A 315 -8.10 33.77 -4.88
N LEU A 316 -8.29 33.52 -6.18
CA LEU A 316 -7.52 32.53 -6.92
C LEU A 316 -6.04 32.92 -7.06
N GLY A 317 -5.73 34.20 -7.29
CA GLY A 317 -4.35 34.68 -7.35
C GLY A 317 -3.65 34.60 -6.01
N SER A 318 -4.34 34.95 -4.91
CA SER A 318 -3.80 34.79 -3.55
C SER A 318 -3.57 33.33 -3.20
N PHE A 319 -4.49 32.44 -3.58
CA PHE A 319 -4.30 31.01 -3.41
C PHE A 319 -3.08 30.51 -4.20
N ALA A 320 -2.91 30.94 -5.46
CA ALA A 320 -1.74 30.59 -6.27
C ALA A 320 -0.43 31.11 -5.65
N LEU A 321 -0.40 32.35 -5.17
CA LEU A 321 0.75 32.92 -4.45
C LEU A 321 1.06 32.10 -3.20
N MET A 322 0.06 31.73 -2.40
CA MET A 322 0.23 30.92 -1.21
C MET A 322 0.84 29.56 -1.56
N MET A 323 0.30 28.88 -2.57
CA MET A 323 0.82 27.59 -3.01
C MET A 323 2.28 27.70 -3.50
N PHE A 324 2.63 28.79 -4.18
CA PHE A 324 4.01 29.03 -4.61
C PHE A 324 4.95 29.34 -3.43
N VAL A 325 4.52 30.12 -2.44
CA VAL A 325 5.28 30.34 -1.19
C VAL A 325 5.51 29.01 -0.46
N ARG A 326 4.47 28.17 -0.35
CA ARG A 326 4.58 26.84 0.27
C ARG A 326 5.49 25.91 -0.51
N PHE A 327 5.50 26.00 -1.83
CA PHE A 327 6.44 25.27 -2.68
C PHE A 327 7.89 25.65 -2.35
N LEU A 328 8.22 26.94 -2.26
CA LEU A 328 9.56 27.41 -1.94
C LEU A 328 9.99 27.01 -0.51
N GLU A 329 9.09 27.22 0.47
CA GLU A 329 9.29 26.82 1.86
C GLU A 329 9.57 25.32 1.99
N SER A 330 8.82 24.50 1.26
CA SER A 330 8.95 23.05 1.28
C SER A 330 10.30 22.58 0.71
N HIS A 331 10.85 23.29 -0.28
CA HIS A 331 12.22 23.02 -0.74
C HIS A 331 13.25 23.33 0.33
N TRP A 332 13.17 24.52 0.91
CA TRP A 332 14.10 24.92 1.96
C TRP A 332 14.07 23.93 3.13
N PHE A 333 12.87 23.58 3.61
CA PHE A 333 12.68 22.66 4.72
C PHE A 333 13.28 21.28 4.46
N VAL A 334 13.02 20.68 3.28
CA VAL A 334 13.53 19.36 2.94
C VAL A 334 15.05 19.35 2.90
N TRP A 335 15.68 20.35 2.28
CA TRP A 335 17.14 20.37 2.21
C TRP A 335 17.80 20.51 3.58
N VAL A 336 17.23 21.35 4.46
CA VAL A 336 17.77 21.53 5.81
C VAL A 336 17.59 20.29 6.67
N THR A 337 16.38 19.75 6.75
CA THR A 337 16.09 18.66 7.69
C THR A 337 16.62 17.30 7.24
N GLN A 338 16.78 17.08 5.94
CA GLN A 338 17.15 15.77 5.43
C GLN A 338 18.65 15.57 5.28
N MET A 339 19.46 16.63 5.08
CA MET A 339 20.90 16.48 4.85
C MET A 339 21.69 15.97 6.06
N ASN A 340 21.10 16.05 7.25
CA ASN A 340 21.73 15.60 8.49
C ASN A 340 21.31 14.17 8.91
N HIS A 341 20.23 13.62 8.33
CA HIS A 341 19.64 12.33 8.74
C HIS A 341 19.56 11.29 7.62
N ILE A 342 19.11 11.67 6.41
CA ILE A 342 18.97 10.71 5.29
C ILE A 342 20.32 10.08 4.91
N PRO A 343 21.44 10.84 4.87
CA PRO A 343 22.75 10.25 4.58
C PRO A 343 23.27 9.28 5.64
N MET A 344 22.62 9.24 6.81
CA MET A 344 23.01 8.38 7.93
C MET A 344 22.27 7.04 7.84
N GLU A 345 22.76 6.03 8.55
CA GLU A 345 22.17 4.69 8.49
C GLU A 345 20.73 4.70 9.03
N ILE A 346 19.81 4.03 8.30
CA ILE A 346 18.38 3.90 8.64
C ILE A 346 18.06 2.42 8.77
N GLU A 347 17.87 1.96 10.01
CA GLU A 347 17.86 0.53 10.32
C GLU A 347 16.71 0.11 11.25
N TYR A 348 16.58 -1.21 11.47
CA TYR A 348 15.80 -1.71 12.59
C TYR A 348 16.55 -1.49 13.89
N GLU A 349 15.82 -1.43 14.99
CA GLU A 349 16.41 -1.23 16.31
C GLU A 349 17.43 -2.32 16.64
N MET A 350 18.62 -1.86 17.01
CA MET A 350 19.69 -2.67 17.58
C MET A 350 19.74 -2.45 19.09
N ASN A 351 20.21 -3.45 19.83
CA ASN A 351 20.42 -3.36 21.28
C ASN A 351 21.68 -2.50 21.59
N GLN A 352 21.60 -1.19 21.36
CA GLN A 352 22.66 -0.21 21.61
C GLN A 352 22.20 0.92 22.54
N ASP A 353 23.13 1.71 23.07
CA ASP A 353 22.82 2.82 23.97
C ASP A 353 22.26 4.06 23.24
N TRP A 354 21.59 4.92 24.00
CA TRP A 354 20.92 6.09 23.45
C TRP A 354 21.90 7.06 22.79
N LEU A 355 23.05 7.33 23.41
CA LEU A 355 24.06 8.26 22.89
C LEU A 355 24.64 7.78 21.56
N THR A 356 25.09 6.53 21.49
CA THR A 356 25.62 5.93 20.27
C THR A 356 24.59 5.95 19.15
N MET A 357 23.32 5.65 19.45
CA MET A 357 22.23 5.73 18.47
C MET A 357 22.02 7.17 17.94
N GLN A 358 22.03 8.19 18.82
CA GLN A 358 21.89 9.59 18.35
C GLN A 358 23.06 9.98 17.44
N LEU A 359 24.29 9.62 17.80
CA LEU A 359 25.51 9.90 17.03
C LEU A 359 25.51 9.20 15.66
N GLN A 360 25.06 7.95 15.59
CA GLN A 360 24.96 7.21 14.32
C GLN A 360 23.84 7.73 13.41
N ALA A 361 22.76 8.26 13.99
CA ALA A 361 21.59 8.72 13.24
C ALA A 361 21.72 10.18 12.72
N THR A 362 22.79 10.89 13.09
CA THR A 362 22.96 12.32 12.78
C THR A 362 24.37 12.63 12.28
N CYS A 363 24.48 13.59 11.36
CA CYS A 363 25.74 14.26 11.05
C CYS A 363 25.57 15.78 11.09
N ASN A 364 26.68 16.50 11.23
CA ASN A 364 26.70 17.96 11.17
C ASN A 364 27.04 18.50 9.78
N ILE A 365 26.66 19.76 9.54
CA ILE A 365 27.12 20.56 8.41
C ILE A 365 28.12 21.61 8.93
N GLU A 366 29.16 21.89 8.15
CA GLU A 366 30.19 22.89 8.48
C GLU A 366 29.59 24.21 8.98
N GLN A 367 30.22 24.78 10.00
CA GLN A 367 29.80 26.07 10.54
C GLN A 367 30.19 27.21 9.60
N SER A 368 29.23 28.08 9.30
CA SER A 368 29.46 29.40 8.71
C SER A 368 28.28 30.30 9.03
N LEU A 369 28.47 31.62 8.97
CA LEU A 369 27.37 32.57 9.16
C LEU A 369 26.17 32.27 8.25
N PHE A 370 26.45 31.84 7.00
CA PHE A 370 25.41 31.45 6.07
C PHE A 370 24.71 30.15 6.49
N ASN A 371 25.45 29.09 6.82
CA ASN A 371 24.85 27.80 7.19
C ASN A 371 24.03 27.92 8.49
N ASP A 372 24.53 28.68 9.46
CA ASP A 372 23.88 28.93 10.75
C ASP A 372 22.54 29.68 10.56
N TRP A 373 22.48 30.64 9.63
CA TRP A 373 21.25 31.35 9.25
C TRP A 373 20.32 30.51 8.39
N PHE A 374 20.86 29.84 7.37
CA PHE A 374 20.11 29.07 6.38
C PHE A 374 19.38 27.88 7.01
N SER A 375 20.05 27.18 7.92
CA SER A 375 19.51 26.02 8.64
C SER A 375 18.84 26.37 9.97
N GLY A 376 18.97 27.62 10.44
CA GLY A 376 18.57 27.98 11.80
C GLY A 376 19.36 27.21 12.86
N HIS A 377 20.68 27.08 12.66
CA HIS A 377 21.65 26.33 13.48
C HIS A 377 21.45 24.80 13.52
N LEU A 378 20.55 24.25 12.70
CA LEU A 378 20.39 22.79 12.54
C LEU A 378 21.53 22.15 11.75
N ASN A 379 22.49 22.94 11.27
CA ASN A 379 23.80 22.40 10.88
C ASN A 379 24.53 21.70 12.06
N PHE A 380 24.15 21.96 13.31
CA PHE A 380 24.60 21.25 14.51
C PHE A 380 23.60 20.17 14.95
N GLN A 381 23.25 19.25 14.06
CA GLN A 381 22.25 18.21 14.33
C GLN A 381 22.69 17.22 15.42
N ILE A 382 23.97 16.91 15.53
CA ILE A 382 24.51 16.04 16.59
C ILE A 382 24.22 16.66 17.96
N GLU A 383 24.69 17.89 18.20
CA GLU A 383 24.49 18.59 19.47
C GLU A 383 23.01 18.82 19.74
N HIS A 384 22.24 19.10 18.70
CA HIS A 384 20.81 19.25 18.81
C HIS A 384 20.12 17.98 19.33
N HIS A 385 20.54 16.80 18.87
CA HIS A 385 19.98 15.53 19.32
C HIS A 385 20.45 15.13 20.72
N LEU A 386 21.70 15.45 21.07
CA LEU A 386 22.25 15.17 22.40
C LEU A 386 21.71 16.13 23.47
N PHE A 387 21.46 17.39 23.10
CA PHE A 387 21.00 18.46 23.99
C PHE A 387 19.79 19.21 23.40
N PRO A 388 18.64 18.55 23.18
CA PRO A 388 17.50 19.14 22.45
C PRO A 388 16.92 20.39 23.13
N MET A 389 17.04 20.50 24.46
CA MET A 389 16.58 21.65 25.23
C MET A 389 17.60 22.81 25.28
N MET A 390 18.79 22.65 24.68
CA MET A 390 19.78 23.71 24.63
C MET A 390 19.37 24.78 23.59
N PRO A 391 19.41 26.07 23.93
CA PRO A 391 19.15 27.14 22.97
C PRO A 391 20.15 27.08 21.82
N ARG A 392 19.64 27.14 20.58
CA ARG A 392 20.45 26.88 19.38
C ARG A 392 21.70 27.74 19.18
N HIS A 393 21.72 28.94 19.74
CA HIS A 393 22.88 29.84 19.66
C HIS A 393 24.08 29.37 20.48
N ASN A 394 23.96 28.28 21.26
CA ASN A 394 25.04 27.70 22.04
C ASN A 394 25.60 26.38 21.46
N TYR A 395 24.99 25.79 20.42
CA TYR A 395 25.47 24.50 19.87
C TYR A 395 26.93 24.54 19.41
N HIS A 396 27.36 25.62 18.76
CA HIS A 396 28.74 25.80 18.31
C HIS A 396 29.78 25.80 19.45
N LEU A 397 29.37 26.11 20.69
CA LEU A 397 30.26 26.08 21.86
C LEU A 397 30.47 24.66 22.39
N VAL A 398 29.51 23.77 22.13
CA VAL A 398 29.48 22.40 22.64
C VAL A 398 29.99 21.39 21.60
N ALA A 399 29.80 21.69 20.31
CA ALA A 399 30.22 20.83 19.21
C ALA A 399 31.70 20.39 19.26
N PRO A 400 32.69 21.27 19.55
CA PRO A 400 34.08 20.83 19.70
C PRO A 400 34.30 19.86 20.86
N ARG A 401 33.50 19.97 21.93
CA ARG A 401 33.61 19.11 23.12
C ARG A 401 33.00 17.73 22.87
N VAL A 402 31.85 17.68 22.20
CA VAL A 402 31.24 16.41 21.75
C VAL A 402 32.16 15.70 20.78
N ARG A 403 32.76 16.43 19.84
CA ARG A 403 33.77 15.89 18.92
C ARG A 403 34.97 15.29 19.66
N ALA A 404 35.55 16.02 20.61
CA ALA A 404 36.67 15.53 21.41
C ALA A 404 36.30 14.26 22.23
N MET A 405 35.09 14.21 22.77
CA MET A 405 34.56 13.02 23.45
C MET A 405 34.44 11.83 22.49
N CYS A 406 33.89 12.04 21.28
CA CYS A 406 33.76 10.99 20.28
C CYS A 406 35.14 10.47 19.83
N GLU A 407 36.09 11.38 19.56
CA GLU A 407 37.49 11.04 19.20
C GLU A 407 38.17 10.22 20.30
N LYS A 408 38.00 10.57 21.59
CA LYS A 408 38.55 9.82 22.73
C LYS A 408 38.09 8.36 22.78
N HIS A 409 36.85 8.10 22.39
CA HIS A 409 36.23 6.76 22.45
C HIS A 409 36.20 6.03 21.10
N GLY A 410 36.82 6.60 20.05
CA GLY A 410 36.82 6.02 18.71
C GLY A 410 35.43 5.96 18.06
N VAL A 411 34.49 6.81 18.50
CA VAL A 411 33.15 6.92 17.91
C VAL A 411 33.18 7.94 16.77
N PRO A 412 32.63 7.63 15.58
CA PRO A 412 32.59 8.59 14.48
C PRO A 412 31.80 9.85 14.83
N TYR A 413 32.38 11.01 14.55
CA TYR A 413 31.72 12.31 14.59
C TYR A 413 31.73 12.91 13.18
N GLU A 414 30.60 12.86 12.48
CA GLU A 414 30.53 13.23 11.07
C GLU A 414 30.22 14.73 10.86
N ILE A 415 31.04 15.40 10.05
CA ILE A 415 30.82 16.77 9.57
C ILE A 415 30.95 16.79 8.05
N LYS A 416 30.01 17.44 7.36
CA LYS A 416 29.98 17.54 5.89
C LYS A 416 29.87 19.00 5.46
N SER A 417 30.40 19.35 4.29
CA SER A 417 30.08 20.65 3.69
C SER A 417 28.61 20.71 3.26
N LEU A 418 28.03 21.91 3.17
CA LEU A 418 26.61 22.08 2.80
C LEU A 418 26.28 21.37 1.47
N TRP A 419 27.13 21.57 0.46
CA TRP A 419 26.97 20.95 -0.85
C TRP A 419 27.10 19.44 -0.81
N ARG A 420 28.03 18.91 0.00
CA ARG A 420 28.17 17.46 0.17
C ARG A 420 26.95 16.86 0.85
N GLY A 421 26.45 17.48 1.92
CA GLY A 421 25.22 17.05 2.60
C GLY A 421 24.01 17.02 1.66
N MET A 422 23.81 18.09 0.88
CA MET A 422 22.76 18.12 -0.15
C MET A 422 22.98 17.06 -1.25
N ALA A 423 24.22 16.86 -1.69
CA ALA A 423 24.55 15.85 -2.68
C ALA A 423 24.33 14.43 -2.14
N ASP A 424 24.61 14.15 -0.87
CA ASP A 424 24.41 12.83 -0.26
C ASP A 424 22.92 12.48 -0.12
N VAL A 425 22.05 13.47 0.14
CA VAL A 425 20.58 13.28 0.03
C VAL A 425 20.20 12.80 -1.37
N LEU A 426 20.90 13.27 -2.40
CA LEU A 426 20.73 12.78 -3.76
C LEU A 426 21.41 11.42 -3.93
N ILE A 427 22.66 11.21 -3.53
CA ILE A 427 23.34 9.94 -3.77
C ILE A 427 22.66 8.76 -3.05
N GLU A 428 22.19 8.91 -1.81
CA GLU A 428 21.45 7.83 -1.11
C GLU A 428 20.04 7.61 -1.71
N ASN A 429 19.42 8.63 -2.34
CA ASN A 429 18.14 8.47 -3.06
C ASN A 429 18.30 8.06 -4.54
N PHE A 430 19.49 8.22 -5.15
CA PHE A 430 19.77 8.13 -6.60
C PHE A 430 20.81 7.05 -6.94
N GLY A 431 21.63 6.63 -5.98
CA GLY A 431 22.66 5.61 -6.07
C GLY A 431 22.09 4.23 -5.83
N GLY A 432 21.44 3.69 -6.86
CA GLY A 432 21.04 2.29 -6.91
C GLY A 432 22.27 1.37 -7.01
N THR A 433 22.99 1.18 -5.91
CA THR A 433 23.89 0.05 -5.74
C THR A 433 23.20 -0.93 -4.79
N LEU A 434 22.45 -1.86 -5.37
CA LEU A 434 21.97 -3.04 -4.65
C LEU A 434 23.19 -3.76 -4.09
N ALA A 435 23.44 -3.60 -2.80
CA ALA A 435 24.37 -4.44 -2.07
C ALA A 435 23.97 -5.90 -2.29
N ARG A 436 24.93 -6.68 -2.79
CA ARG A 436 24.82 -8.13 -2.95
C ARG A 436 24.62 -8.74 -1.56
N CYS A 437 23.40 -9.20 -1.28
CA CYS A 437 23.21 -10.34 -0.39
C CYS A 437 23.38 -11.60 -1.24
N THR A 438 24.62 -12.05 -1.40
CA THR A 438 24.93 -13.43 -1.77
C THR A 438 25.28 -14.15 -0.49
N GLU A 439 24.27 -14.57 0.27
CA GLU A 439 24.41 -15.64 1.24
C GLU A 439 23.95 -16.95 0.59
N ALA A 440 24.58 -18.05 1.01
CA ALA A 440 24.51 -19.36 0.39
C ALA A 440 23.07 -19.85 0.15
N ALA A 441 22.81 -20.40 -1.04
CA ALA A 441 21.53 -21.01 -1.37
C ALA A 441 21.28 -22.23 -0.46
N GLY A 442 20.22 -22.16 0.37
CA GLY A 442 19.80 -23.30 1.18
C GLY A 442 19.31 -24.47 0.30
N VAL A 443 19.41 -25.69 0.82
CA VAL A 443 18.87 -26.89 0.16
C VAL A 443 17.67 -27.39 0.98
N PHE A 444 16.53 -27.62 0.33
CA PHE A 444 15.25 -27.92 1.00
C PHE A 444 14.61 -29.23 0.50
N SER A 445 13.87 -29.92 1.37
CA SER A 445 13.01 -31.06 1.01
C SER A 445 11.58 -30.62 0.68
N TRP A 446 10.79 -31.47 0.00
CA TRP A 446 9.37 -31.21 -0.19
C TRP A 446 8.61 -31.10 1.13
N GLU A 447 8.95 -31.96 2.11
CA GLU A 447 8.34 -31.92 3.44
C GLU A 447 8.51 -30.56 4.12
N GLU A 448 9.69 -29.96 4.02
CA GLU A 448 9.94 -28.63 4.57
C GLU A 448 9.11 -27.57 3.84
N VAL A 449 9.15 -27.55 2.50
CA VAL A 449 8.37 -26.61 1.68
C VAL A 449 6.87 -26.67 2.00
N GLN A 450 6.34 -27.87 2.26
CA GLN A 450 4.92 -28.10 2.56
C GLN A 450 4.49 -27.61 3.96
N LYS A 451 5.41 -27.30 4.87
CA LYS A 451 5.07 -26.63 6.15
C LYS A 451 4.63 -25.18 5.92
N HIS A 452 5.13 -24.55 4.86
CA HIS A 452 4.91 -23.14 4.55
C HIS A 452 3.69 -22.93 3.62
N ARG A 453 2.50 -23.35 4.07
CA ARG A 453 1.22 -23.26 3.33
C ARG A 453 0.26 -22.17 3.81
N SER A 454 0.55 -21.54 4.94
CA SER A 454 -0.38 -20.64 5.62
C SER A 454 -0.47 -19.26 4.97
N LYS A 455 -1.47 -18.43 5.32
CA LYS A 455 -1.58 -17.06 4.77
C LYS A 455 -0.41 -16.14 5.16
N ASN A 456 0.24 -16.41 6.29
CA ASN A 456 1.33 -15.61 6.83
C ASN A 456 2.69 -16.28 6.69
N ASP A 457 2.75 -17.44 6.03
CA ASP A 457 3.97 -18.18 5.77
C ASP A 457 3.77 -19.07 4.53
N ARG A 458 4.34 -18.63 3.39
CA ARG A 458 4.10 -19.17 2.05
C ARG A 458 5.39 -19.37 1.30
N TRP A 459 5.73 -20.62 1.03
CA TRP A 459 6.77 -20.95 0.06
C TRP A 459 6.13 -21.55 -1.19
N LEU A 460 6.84 -21.51 -2.31
CA LEU A 460 6.46 -22.25 -3.51
C LEU A 460 7.70 -22.64 -4.30
N VAL A 461 7.55 -23.62 -5.18
CA VAL A 461 8.63 -24.09 -6.04
C VAL A 461 8.36 -23.66 -7.48
N ILE A 462 9.37 -23.12 -8.16
CA ILE A 462 9.37 -22.86 -9.61
C ILE A 462 10.67 -23.40 -10.18
N SER A 463 10.59 -24.37 -11.08
CA SER A 463 11.76 -24.99 -11.72
C SER A 463 12.80 -25.46 -10.70
N ARG A 464 12.36 -26.23 -9.69
CA ARG A 464 13.13 -26.73 -8.54
C ARG A 464 13.70 -25.67 -7.58
N LYS A 465 13.51 -24.39 -7.84
CA LYS A 465 13.95 -23.31 -6.96
C LYS A 465 12.85 -22.99 -5.95
N VAL A 466 13.24 -22.81 -4.70
CA VAL A 466 12.34 -22.54 -3.58
C VAL A 466 12.28 -21.04 -3.33
N TYR A 467 11.07 -20.49 -3.32
CA TYR A 467 10.82 -19.08 -3.15
C TYR A 467 9.96 -18.80 -1.93
N ASN A 468 10.42 -17.92 -1.04
CA ASN A 468 9.59 -17.38 0.02
C ASN A 468 8.74 -16.23 -0.52
N VAL A 469 7.46 -16.50 -0.75
CA VAL A 469 6.51 -15.52 -1.31
C VAL A 469 5.57 -14.93 -0.27
N THR A 470 5.74 -15.26 1.01
CA THR A 470 4.91 -14.83 2.14
C THR A 470 4.50 -13.37 2.06
N GLN A 471 5.50 -12.51 1.89
CA GLN A 471 5.30 -11.08 1.92
C GLN A 471 4.99 -10.53 0.51
N TRP A 472 5.57 -11.15 -0.51
CA TRP A 472 5.33 -10.79 -1.90
C TRP A 472 3.92 -11.10 -2.39
N ALA A 473 3.23 -12.09 -1.80
CA ALA A 473 1.88 -12.48 -2.21
C ALA A 473 0.90 -11.30 -2.22
N ARG A 474 0.98 -10.40 -1.22
CA ARG A 474 0.13 -9.19 -1.14
C ARG A 474 0.43 -8.16 -2.23
N ARG A 475 1.63 -8.22 -2.81
CA ARG A 475 2.14 -7.34 -3.86
C ARG A 475 1.85 -7.84 -5.27
N HIS A 476 1.62 -9.15 -5.42
CA HIS A 476 1.51 -9.84 -6.70
C HIS A 476 0.47 -9.14 -7.61
N PRO A 477 0.81 -8.80 -8.87
CA PRO A 477 -0.13 -8.16 -9.79
C PRO A 477 -1.41 -8.96 -10.02
N GLY A 478 -1.34 -10.29 -10.07
CA GLY A 478 -2.52 -11.17 -10.17
C GLY A 478 -3.32 -11.29 -8.86
N GLY A 479 -2.83 -10.72 -7.76
CA GLY A 479 -3.47 -10.77 -6.44
C GLY A 479 -2.86 -11.83 -5.51
N SER A 480 -3.16 -11.68 -4.21
CA SER A 480 -2.61 -12.55 -3.15
C SER A 480 -3.30 -13.91 -3.01
N HIS A 481 -4.47 -14.05 -3.61
CA HIS A 481 -5.28 -15.26 -3.54
C HIS A 481 -4.74 -16.31 -4.52
N VAL A 482 -4.57 -15.92 -5.80
CA VAL A 482 -4.07 -16.80 -6.87
C VAL A 482 -2.71 -17.43 -6.56
N ILE A 483 -1.76 -16.65 -6.03
CA ILE A 483 -0.46 -17.19 -5.60
C ILE A 483 -0.57 -18.06 -4.35
N GLY A 484 -1.55 -17.75 -3.49
CA GLY A 484 -1.85 -18.54 -2.30
C GLY A 484 -2.31 -19.96 -2.63
N HIS A 485 -2.90 -20.17 -3.81
CA HIS A 485 -3.34 -21.49 -4.26
C HIS A 485 -2.22 -22.50 -4.45
N TYR A 486 -0.99 -22.03 -4.59
CA TYR A 486 0.23 -22.82 -4.80
C TYR A 486 1.20 -22.73 -3.61
N SER A 487 0.74 -22.25 -2.44
CA SER A 487 1.60 -22.23 -1.26
C SER A 487 1.90 -23.66 -0.83
N GLY A 488 3.18 -23.98 -0.64
CA GLY A 488 3.69 -25.32 -0.40
C GLY A 488 3.48 -26.30 -1.55
N GLU A 489 3.32 -25.82 -2.78
CA GLU A 489 3.16 -26.63 -4.01
C GLU A 489 4.19 -26.23 -5.09
N ASP A 490 4.37 -27.10 -6.09
CA ASP A 490 5.01 -26.74 -7.36
C ASP A 490 4.08 -25.84 -8.20
N ALA A 491 4.55 -24.63 -8.50
CA ALA A 491 3.86 -23.61 -9.28
C ALA A 491 4.44 -23.42 -10.71
N THR A 492 5.38 -24.27 -11.15
CA THR A 492 6.14 -24.11 -12.41
C THR A 492 5.22 -23.94 -13.61
N GLU A 493 4.23 -24.80 -13.75
CA GLU A 493 3.32 -24.79 -14.89
C GLU A 493 2.41 -23.57 -14.90
N ALA A 494 1.82 -23.23 -13.75
CA ALA A 494 1.04 -22.03 -13.59
C ALA A 494 1.89 -20.78 -13.89
N PHE A 495 3.13 -20.76 -13.40
CA PHE A 495 4.07 -19.68 -13.66
C PHE A 495 4.32 -19.50 -15.17
N THR A 496 4.61 -20.59 -15.89
CA THR A 496 4.82 -20.59 -17.34
C THR A 496 3.56 -20.18 -18.11
N ALA A 497 2.39 -20.65 -17.67
CA ALA A 497 1.10 -20.35 -18.29
C ALA A 497 0.76 -18.85 -18.20
N PHE A 498 0.94 -18.20 -17.05
CA PHE A 498 0.48 -16.82 -16.83
C PHE A 498 1.52 -15.73 -17.14
N HIS A 499 2.82 -16.04 -17.23
CA HIS A 499 3.87 -15.02 -17.37
C HIS A 499 4.49 -14.96 -18.78
N PRO A 500 4.08 -14.01 -19.65
CA PRO A 500 4.60 -13.93 -21.01
C PRO A 500 6.06 -13.49 -21.12
N ASP A 501 6.53 -12.63 -20.20
CA ASP A 501 7.91 -12.14 -20.19
C ASP A 501 8.63 -12.72 -18.97
N GLN A 502 9.07 -13.97 -19.08
CA GLN A 502 9.79 -14.65 -18.01
C GLN A 502 11.06 -13.90 -17.61
N LYS A 503 11.78 -13.28 -18.56
CA LYS A 503 12.99 -12.50 -18.29
C LYS A 503 12.71 -11.28 -17.42
N PHE A 504 11.61 -10.57 -17.69
CA PHE A 504 11.16 -9.47 -16.83
C PHE A 504 10.74 -9.96 -15.45
N VAL A 505 10.00 -11.07 -15.38
CA VAL A 505 9.47 -11.61 -14.12
C VAL A 505 10.59 -12.16 -13.23
N GLN A 506 11.65 -12.72 -13.81
CA GLN A 506 12.84 -13.20 -13.10
C GLN A 506 13.49 -12.13 -12.21
N LYS A 507 13.37 -10.85 -12.58
CA LYS A 507 13.86 -9.73 -11.75
C LYS A 507 13.15 -9.65 -10.40
N PHE A 508 11.89 -10.10 -10.32
CA PHE A 508 11.13 -10.17 -9.07
C PHE A 508 11.34 -11.49 -8.32
N LEU A 509 11.74 -12.57 -9.01
CA LEU A 509 12.00 -13.86 -8.38
C LEU A 509 13.34 -13.89 -7.63
N LYS A 510 14.38 -13.22 -8.16
CA LYS A 510 15.72 -13.18 -7.53
C LYS A 510 15.72 -12.86 -6.04
N PRO A 511 15.07 -11.77 -5.56
CA PRO A 511 15.07 -11.45 -4.12
C PRO A 511 14.17 -12.36 -3.27
N LEU A 512 13.36 -13.23 -3.88
CA LEU A 512 12.48 -14.17 -3.19
C LEU A 512 13.09 -15.56 -3.08
N LEU A 513 14.19 -15.81 -3.81
CA LEU A 513 14.88 -17.08 -3.87
C LEU A 513 15.55 -17.33 -2.52
N ILE A 514 15.18 -18.41 -1.86
CA ILE A 514 15.79 -18.82 -0.59
C ILE A 514 16.70 -20.05 -0.78
N GLY A 515 16.55 -20.77 -1.90
CA GLY A 515 17.39 -21.91 -2.22
C GLY A 515 16.77 -22.83 -3.27
N GLU A 516 17.12 -24.11 -3.24
CA GLU A 516 16.67 -25.12 -4.21
C GLU A 516 16.27 -26.44 -3.54
N LEU A 517 15.47 -27.23 -4.24
CA LEU A 517 15.13 -28.58 -3.80
C LEU A 517 16.36 -29.49 -3.83
N ALA A 518 16.54 -30.28 -2.79
CA ALA A 518 17.62 -31.27 -2.69
C ALA A 518 17.66 -32.16 -3.94
N ALA A 519 18.87 -32.52 -4.39
CA ALA A 519 19.05 -33.30 -5.61
C ALA A 519 18.32 -34.66 -5.57
N THR A 520 18.09 -35.20 -4.37
CA THR A 520 17.34 -36.43 -4.12
C THR A 520 15.82 -36.26 -4.23
N GLU A 521 15.30 -35.04 -4.17
CA GLU A 521 13.87 -34.77 -4.25
C GLU A 521 13.40 -34.74 -5.71
N PRO A 522 12.20 -35.26 -6.02
CA PRO A 522 11.62 -35.17 -7.35
C PRO A 522 11.37 -33.71 -7.76
N SER A 523 11.42 -33.43 -9.06
CA SER A 523 11.20 -32.07 -9.59
C SER A 523 9.77 -31.57 -9.39
N GLN A 524 8.81 -32.48 -9.28
CA GLN A 524 7.40 -32.26 -8.98
C GLN A 524 7.06 -32.97 -7.67
N GLU A 525 5.99 -32.54 -6.99
CA GLU A 525 5.45 -33.25 -5.82
C GLU A 525 5.04 -34.69 -6.17
N GLY A 526 5.22 -35.63 -5.23
CA GLY A 526 5.08 -37.08 -5.48
C GLY A 526 3.73 -37.58 -6.01
N ASN A 527 2.67 -36.78 -5.93
CA ASN A 527 1.34 -37.13 -6.45
C ASN A 527 1.11 -36.76 -7.93
N LYS A 528 2.10 -36.15 -8.60
CA LYS A 528 1.99 -35.64 -9.97
C LYS A 528 2.57 -36.63 -10.97
N ASN A 529 1.89 -36.81 -12.12
CA ASN A 529 2.39 -37.67 -13.19
C ASN A 529 3.52 -36.94 -13.95
N VAL A 530 4.77 -37.34 -13.72
CA VAL A 530 5.94 -36.68 -14.32
C VAL A 530 6.00 -36.88 -15.82
N ALA A 531 5.64 -38.08 -16.31
CA ALA A 531 5.73 -38.42 -17.73
C ALA A 531 4.78 -37.57 -18.58
N ILE A 532 3.53 -37.39 -18.14
CA ILE A 532 2.58 -36.55 -18.88
C ILE A 532 2.98 -35.08 -18.86
N MET A 533 3.54 -34.60 -17.75
CA MET A 533 3.99 -33.21 -17.65
C MET A 533 5.18 -32.93 -18.58
N GLN A 534 6.09 -33.89 -18.73
CA GLN A 534 7.22 -33.77 -19.66
C GLN A 534 6.76 -33.77 -21.13
N ASP A 535 5.80 -34.61 -21.49
CA ASP A 535 5.20 -34.60 -22.83
C ASP A 535 4.42 -33.31 -23.10
N PHE A 536 3.73 -32.77 -22.09
CA PHE A 536 3.02 -31.50 -22.19
C PHE A 536 3.98 -30.30 -22.36
N GLU A 537 5.09 -30.27 -21.62
CA GLU A 537 6.17 -29.30 -21.78
C GLU A 537 6.75 -29.36 -23.21
N THR A 538 6.95 -30.57 -23.73
CA THR A 538 7.40 -30.82 -25.11
C THR A 538 6.40 -30.25 -26.13
N LEU A 539 5.11 -30.55 -25.96
CA LEU A 539 4.04 -30.02 -26.80
C LEU A 539 4.00 -28.49 -26.75
N ARG A 540 4.09 -27.89 -25.55
CA ARG A 540 4.12 -26.43 -25.36
C ARG A 540 5.28 -25.80 -26.12
N THR A 541 6.49 -26.36 -25.97
CA THR A 541 7.70 -25.87 -26.62
C THR A 541 7.56 -25.94 -28.15
N GLN A 542 6.98 -27.03 -28.65
CA GLN A 542 6.72 -27.20 -30.07
C GLN A 542 5.75 -26.14 -30.61
N VAL A 543 4.60 -25.92 -29.97
CA VAL A 543 3.61 -24.93 -30.45
C VAL A 543 4.10 -23.49 -30.29
N GLU A 544 4.98 -23.22 -29.31
CA GLU A 544 5.66 -21.94 -29.19
C GLU A 544 6.65 -21.70 -30.34
N LYS A 545 7.45 -22.71 -30.71
CA LYS A 545 8.37 -22.65 -31.84
C LYS A 545 7.65 -22.46 -33.18
N GLU A 546 6.51 -23.09 -33.35
CA GLU A 546 5.63 -22.93 -34.52
C GLU A 546 4.91 -21.57 -34.57
N GLY A 547 4.99 -20.79 -33.49
CA GLY A 547 4.45 -19.44 -33.45
C GLY A 547 2.95 -19.36 -33.16
N LEU A 548 2.32 -20.42 -32.62
CA LEU A 548 0.89 -20.43 -32.28
C LEU A 548 0.54 -19.43 -31.16
N PHE A 549 1.52 -18.95 -30.39
CA PHE A 549 1.33 -17.85 -29.43
C PHE A 549 1.38 -16.44 -30.06
N LYS A 550 1.64 -16.32 -31.37
CA LYS A 550 1.68 -15.02 -32.06
C LYS A 550 0.27 -14.63 -32.52
N ALA A 551 -0.21 -13.50 -32.02
CA ALA A 551 -1.47 -12.94 -32.46
C ALA A 551 -1.39 -12.39 -33.89
N LYS A 552 -2.43 -12.63 -34.69
CA LYS A 552 -2.68 -11.95 -35.98
C LYS A 552 -3.43 -10.64 -35.72
N PRO A 553 -2.80 -9.44 -35.86
CA PRO A 553 -3.44 -8.17 -35.50
C PRO A 553 -4.73 -7.91 -36.28
N LEU A 554 -4.75 -8.26 -37.57
CA LEU A 554 -5.92 -8.09 -38.43
C LEU A 554 -7.16 -8.80 -37.87
N PHE A 555 -7.01 -10.01 -37.33
CA PHE A 555 -8.11 -10.76 -36.73
C PHE A 555 -8.77 -9.97 -35.58
N PHE A 556 -7.97 -9.42 -34.67
CA PHE A 556 -8.47 -8.66 -33.52
C PHE A 556 -8.98 -7.27 -33.91
N CYS A 557 -8.35 -6.62 -34.90
CA CYS A 557 -8.84 -5.36 -35.46
C CYS A 557 -10.23 -5.54 -36.09
N LEU A 558 -10.45 -6.59 -36.88
CA LEU A 558 -11.75 -6.86 -37.49
C LEU A 558 -12.84 -7.11 -36.44
N HIS A 559 -12.53 -7.81 -35.35
CA HIS A 559 -13.49 -8.00 -34.25
C HIS A 559 -13.80 -6.69 -33.52
N LEU A 560 -12.80 -5.85 -33.27
CA LEU A 560 -13.01 -4.53 -32.68
C LEU A 560 -13.85 -3.64 -33.62
N SER A 561 -13.55 -3.63 -34.91
CA SER A 561 -14.33 -2.92 -35.92
C SER A 561 -15.77 -3.42 -35.98
N HIS A 562 -16.00 -4.73 -35.92
CA HIS A 562 -17.35 -5.32 -35.87
C HIS A 562 -18.14 -4.85 -34.64
N ILE A 563 -17.52 -4.83 -33.45
CA ILE A 563 -18.14 -4.33 -32.21
C ILE A 563 -18.54 -2.86 -32.34
N LEU A 564 -17.60 -2.01 -32.79
CA LEU A 564 -17.84 -0.58 -32.95
C LEU A 564 -18.89 -0.28 -34.02
N LEU A 565 -18.86 -1.03 -35.13
CA LEU A 565 -19.85 -0.91 -36.20
C LEU A 565 -21.25 -1.25 -35.70
N LEU A 566 -21.41 -2.32 -34.92
CA LEU A 566 -22.70 -2.67 -34.32
C LEU A 566 -23.24 -1.58 -33.39
N GLU A 567 -22.38 -0.94 -32.58
CA GLU A 567 -22.82 0.16 -31.71
C GLU A 567 -23.25 1.39 -32.51
N VAL A 568 -22.48 1.76 -33.55
CA VAL A 568 -22.80 2.90 -34.42
C VAL A 568 -24.08 2.64 -35.18
N LEU A 569 -24.25 1.45 -35.78
CA LEU A 569 -25.46 1.10 -36.51
C LEU A 569 -26.68 1.02 -35.60
N ALA A 570 -26.55 0.48 -34.39
CA ALA A 570 -27.65 0.41 -33.42
C ALA A 570 -28.16 1.81 -33.05
N TRP A 571 -27.24 2.76 -32.84
CA TRP A 571 -27.57 4.16 -32.55
C TRP A 571 -28.13 4.88 -33.78
N MET A 572 -27.46 4.79 -34.94
CA MET A 572 -27.91 5.42 -36.19
C MET A 572 -29.31 4.94 -36.58
N MET A 573 -29.62 3.68 -36.33
CA MET A 573 -30.92 3.10 -36.67
C MET A 573 -32.05 3.79 -35.91
N VAL A 574 -31.93 3.89 -34.59
CA VAL A 574 -32.97 4.53 -33.77
C VAL A 574 -32.97 6.06 -33.91
N TRP A 575 -31.83 6.65 -34.27
CA TRP A 575 -31.71 8.06 -34.55
C TRP A 575 -32.44 8.47 -35.85
N TYR A 576 -32.28 7.70 -36.92
CA TYR A 576 -32.82 8.06 -38.24
C TYR A 576 -34.26 7.58 -38.44
N TRP A 577 -34.59 6.36 -38.01
CA TRP A 577 -35.92 5.76 -38.24
C TRP A 577 -36.85 5.80 -37.00
N GLY A 578 -36.40 6.41 -35.91
CA GLY A 578 -37.18 6.60 -34.67
C GLY A 578 -37.16 5.41 -33.71
N THR A 579 -38.03 5.47 -32.69
CA THR A 579 -38.01 4.58 -31.50
C THR A 579 -39.20 3.62 -31.43
N SER A 580 -39.66 3.10 -32.57
CA SER A 580 -40.71 2.07 -32.59
C SER A 580 -40.25 0.81 -31.87
N TRP A 581 -41.19 0.05 -31.28
CA TRP A 581 -40.86 -1.17 -30.52
C TRP A 581 -39.98 -2.16 -31.31
N THR A 582 -40.28 -2.36 -32.60
CA THR A 582 -39.49 -3.23 -33.47
C THR A 582 -38.05 -2.73 -33.63
N LEU A 583 -37.85 -1.43 -33.84
CA LEU A 583 -36.51 -0.84 -33.96
C LEU A 583 -35.77 -0.85 -32.61
N THR A 584 -36.46 -0.63 -31.50
CA THR A 584 -35.88 -0.74 -30.16
C THR A 584 -35.43 -2.16 -29.85
N LEU A 585 -36.21 -3.18 -30.24
CA LEU A 585 -35.84 -4.58 -30.09
C LEU A 585 -34.61 -4.92 -30.94
N LEU A 586 -34.59 -4.50 -32.21
CA LEU A 586 -33.42 -4.68 -33.09
C LEU A 586 -32.18 -3.97 -32.50
N CYS A 587 -32.35 -2.75 -31.99
CA CYS A 587 -31.29 -1.99 -31.34
C CYS A 587 -30.74 -2.76 -30.13
N ALA A 588 -31.63 -3.30 -29.29
CA ALA A 588 -31.24 -4.10 -28.14
C ALA A 588 -30.47 -5.37 -28.53
N VAL A 589 -30.88 -6.07 -29.60
CA VAL A 589 -30.16 -7.26 -30.10
C VAL A 589 -28.78 -6.90 -30.65
N MET A 590 -28.65 -5.80 -31.39
CA MET A 590 -27.36 -5.33 -31.91
C MET A 590 -26.42 -4.91 -30.78
N LEU A 591 -26.93 -4.17 -29.80
CA LEU A 591 -26.16 -3.80 -28.61
C LEU A 591 -25.78 -5.03 -27.80
N ALA A 592 -26.69 -5.98 -27.55
CA ALA A 592 -26.39 -7.21 -26.83
C ALA A 592 -25.32 -8.05 -27.55
N THR A 593 -25.39 -8.15 -28.87
CA THR A 593 -24.37 -8.81 -29.70
C THR A 593 -23.02 -8.10 -29.58
N SER A 594 -23.01 -6.76 -29.68
CA SER A 594 -21.80 -5.96 -29.49
C SER A 594 -21.18 -6.17 -28.10
N GLN A 595 -22.00 -6.16 -27.05
CA GLN A 595 -21.57 -6.37 -25.66
C GLN A 595 -21.06 -7.79 -25.40
N ALA A 596 -21.68 -8.82 -25.99
CA ALA A 596 -21.21 -10.20 -25.91
C ALA A 596 -19.85 -10.36 -26.61
N GLN A 597 -19.73 -9.86 -27.84
CA GLN A 597 -18.48 -9.90 -28.61
C GLN A 597 -17.36 -9.09 -27.94
N ALA A 598 -17.68 -7.95 -27.33
CA ALA A 598 -16.75 -7.18 -26.50
C ALA A 598 -16.31 -7.97 -25.26
N GLY A 599 -17.19 -8.81 -24.69
CA GLY A 599 -16.86 -9.76 -23.62
C GLY A 599 -15.81 -10.80 -24.01
N TRP A 600 -15.88 -11.30 -25.25
CA TRP A 600 -14.86 -12.22 -25.79
C TRP A 600 -13.57 -11.49 -26.14
N LEU A 601 -13.65 -10.30 -26.75
CA LEU A 601 -12.46 -9.55 -27.13
C LEU A 601 -11.69 -9.02 -25.90
N GLN A 602 -12.38 -8.54 -24.86
CA GLN A 602 -11.71 -8.12 -23.62
C GLN A 602 -10.99 -9.28 -22.95
N HIS A 603 -11.54 -10.49 -23.05
CA HIS A 603 -10.96 -11.69 -22.47
C HIS A 603 -9.59 -12.00 -23.10
N ASP A 604 -9.46 -11.92 -24.43
CA ASP A 604 -8.17 -12.06 -25.12
C ASP A 604 -7.11 -11.07 -24.62
N PHE A 605 -7.50 -9.80 -24.42
CA PHE A 605 -6.61 -8.78 -23.87
C PHE A 605 -6.28 -8.98 -22.39
N GLY A 606 -7.24 -9.45 -21.60
CA GLY A 606 -7.06 -9.81 -20.20
C GLY A 606 -6.04 -10.92 -20.00
N HIS A 607 -6.01 -11.89 -20.92
CA HIS A 607 -4.98 -12.94 -20.98
C HIS A 607 -3.63 -12.50 -21.55
N LEU A 608 -3.48 -11.23 -21.93
CA LEU A 608 -2.26 -10.70 -22.54
C LEU A 608 -1.87 -11.41 -23.85
N SER A 609 -2.84 -11.97 -24.57
CA SER A 609 -2.59 -12.81 -25.76
C SER A 609 -2.38 -12.01 -27.05
N VAL A 610 -2.78 -10.74 -27.10
CA VAL A 610 -2.84 -9.98 -28.37
C VAL A 610 -1.55 -9.21 -28.66
N PHE A 611 -1.10 -8.36 -27.73
CA PHE A 611 0.12 -7.56 -27.93
C PHE A 611 1.35 -8.20 -27.31
N LYS A 612 2.51 -8.02 -27.94
CA LYS A 612 3.81 -8.45 -27.38
C LYS A 612 4.15 -7.76 -26.05
N LYS A 613 3.77 -6.49 -25.88
CA LYS A 613 3.97 -5.73 -24.64
C LYS A 613 2.69 -5.74 -23.82
N SER A 614 2.75 -6.24 -22.59
CA SER A 614 1.61 -6.31 -21.66
C SER A 614 0.92 -4.95 -21.43
N LYS A 615 1.67 -3.84 -21.48
CA LYS A 615 1.12 -2.47 -21.35
C LYS A 615 -0.01 -2.20 -22.36
N TRP A 616 0.15 -2.63 -23.62
CA TRP A 616 -0.85 -2.41 -24.66
C TRP A 616 -2.07 -3.30 -24.47
N ASN A 617 -1.87 -4.57 -24.07
CA ASN A 617 -2.98 -5.44 -23.68
C ASN A 617 -3.80 -4.81 -22.56
N HIS A 618 -3.16 -4.32 -21.49
CA HIS A 618 -3.89 -3.70 -20.38
C HIS A 618 -4.63 -2.41 -20.77
N LEU A 619 -4.06 -1.58 -21.65
CA LEU A 619 -4.73 -0.37 -22.10
C LEU A 619 -5.98 -0.71 -22.91
N VAL A 620 -5.85 -1.60 -23.90
CA VAL A 620 -6.99 -1.98 -24.75
C VAL A 620 -8.00 -2.83 -23.96
N HIS A 621 -7.55 -3.66 -23.02
CA HIS A 621 -8.41 -4.37 -22.08
C HIS A 621 -9.32 -3.40 -21.34
N LYS A 622 -8.75 -2.34 -20.72
CA LYS A 622 -9.51 -1.30 -20.02
C LYS A 622 -10.47 -0.55 -20.91
N PHE A 623 -10.08 -0.27 -22.16
CA PHE A 623 -10.98 0.35 -23.13
C PHE A 623 -12.17 -0.57 -23.46
N VAL A 624 -11.92 -1.83 -23.84
CA VAL A 624 -12.99 -2.75 -24.27
C VAL A 624 -13.92 -3.11 -23.09
N ILE A 625 -13.38 -3.51 -21.93
CA ILE A 625 -14.24 -3.86 -20.79
C ILE A 625 -14.84 -2.63 -20.09
N GLY A 626 -14.09 -1.53 -20.03
CA GLY A 626 -14.48 -0.33 -19.30
C GLY A 626 -15.32 0.62 -20.14
N HIS A 627 -14.79 1.12 -21.26
CA HIS A 627 -15.48 2.10 -22.11
C HIS A 627 -16.63 1.50 -22.92
N LEU A 628 -16.43 0.30 -23.49
CA LEU A 628 -17.46 -0.32 -24.34
C LEU A 628 -18.47 -1.10 -23.52
N LYS A 629 -18.07 -1.67 -22.37
CA LYS A 629 -18.91 -2.60 -21.60
C LYS A 629 -19.25 -2.16 -20.18
N GLY A 630 -18.65 -1.09 -19.64
CA GLY A 630 -18.98 -0.60 -18.30
C GLY A 630 -18.64 -1.59 -17.18
N ALA A 631 -17.47 -2.24 -17.21
CA ALA A 631 -16.97 -3.09 -16.14
C ALA A 631 -15.46 -2.89 -15.91
N ALA A 632 -14.95 -3.29 -14.74
CA ALA A 632 -13.59 -3.03 -14.32
C ALA A 632 -12.63 -4.15 -14.74
N ALA A 633 -11.61 -3.79 -15.52
CA ALA A 633 -10.55 -4.71 -15.96
C ALA A 633 -9.84 -5.41 -14.79
N SER A 634 -9.57 -4.69 -13.70
CA SER A 634 -8.92 -5.25 -12.51
C SER A 634 -9.78 -6.23 -11.73
N TRP A 635 -11.10 -5.98 -11.67
CA TRP A 635 -12.06 -6.87 -11.02
C TRP A 635 -12.14 -8.18 -11.81
N TRP A 636 -12.32 -8.07 -13.13
CA TRP A 636 -12.36 -9.23 -14.01
C TRP A 636 -11.06 -10.04 -13.94
N ASN A 637 -9.90 -9.40 -14.11
CA ASN A 637 -8.59 -10.07 -14.01
C ASN A 637 -8.42 -10.80 -12.68
N HIS A 638 -8.87 -10.18 -11.57
CA HIS A 638 -8.74 -10.81 -10.27
C HIS A 638 -9.54 -12.09 -10.17
N LEU A 639 -10.82 -12.10 -10.54
CA LEU A 639 -11.65 -13.30 -10.50
C LEU A 639 -11.12 -14.35 -11.47
N HIS A 640 -10.91 -13.94 -12.72
CA HIS A 640 -10.53 -14.82 -13.82
C HIS A 640 -9.18 -15.50 -13.60
N TYR A 641 -8.18 -14.82 -13.02
CA TYR A 641 -6.91 -15.46 -12.70
C TYR A 641 -7.02 -16.51 -11.59
N ASN A 642 -7.93 -16.34 -10.61
CA ASN A 642 -8.16 -17.39 -9.61
C ASN A 642 -8.84 -18.60 -10.25
N HIS A 643 -9.84 -18.35 -11.10
CA HIS A 643 -10.52 -19.40 -11.87
C HIS A 643 -9.52 -20.22 -12.70
N HIS A 644 -8.69 -19.58 -13.54
CA HIS A 644 -7.70 -20.32 -14.33
C HIS A 644 -6.62 -21.02 -13.51
N ALA A 645 -6.30 -20.50 -12.33
CA ALA A 645 -5.27 -21.10 -11.50
C ALA A 645 -5.69 -22.46 -10.94
N LYS A 646 -6.94 -22.60 -10.50
CA LYS A 646 -7.47 -23.84 -9.91
C LYS A 646 -8.99 -23.94 -10.20
N PRO A 647 -9.40 -24.12 -11.46
CA PRO A 647 -10.82 -24.15 -11.82
C PRO A 647 -11.56 -25.31 -11.17
N ASN A 648 -12.84 -25.12 -10.88
CA ASN A 648 -13.73 -26.07 -10.22
C ASN A 648 -13.25 -26.59 -8.85
N ILE A 649 -12.24 -25.95 -8.23
CA ILE A 649 -11.79 -26.30 -6.88
C ILE A 649 -12.52 -25.42 -5.85
N LEU A 650 -13.31 -26.04 -4.98
CA LEU A 650 -14.03 -25.35 -3.91
C LEU A 650 -13.06 -24.53 -3.05
N SER A 651 -13.48 -23.32 -2.65
CA SER A 651 -12.68 -22.29 -1.94
C SER A 651 -11.54 -21.62 -2.72
N LYS A 652 -11.11 -22.16 -3.86
CA LYS A 652 -10.06 -21.57 -4.71
C LYS A 652 -10.65 -20.88 -5.94
N ASP A 653 -11.60 -21.52 -6.62
CA ASP A 653 -12.31 -20.97 -7.77
C ASP A 653 -13.51 -20.11 -7.33
N PRO A 654 -13.53 -18.80 -7.65
CA PRO A 654 -14.66 -17.94 -7.34
C PRO A 654 -15.94 -18.32 -8.09
N ASP A 655 -15.85 -18.98 -9.25
CA ASP A 655 -16.99 -19.21 -10.15
C ASP A 655 -17.91 -20.34 -9.65
N VAL A 656 -17.39 -21.23 -8.80
CA VAL A 656 -18.18 -22.30 -8.15
C VAL A 656 -18.64 -21.97 -6.73
N ASN A 657 -18.26 -20.80 -6.20
CA ASN A 657 -18.63 -20.37 -4.85
C ASN A 657 -19.97 -19.62 -4.81
N MET A 658 -21.03 -20.33 -5.20
CA MET A 658 -22.37 -19.76 -5.41
C MET A 658 -23.38 -20.09 -4.31
N SER A 659 -22.93 -20.66 -3.18
CA SER A 659 -23.77 -21.27 -2.12
C SER A 659 -24.90 -20.37 -1.56
N GLY A 660 -24.83 -19.05 -1.73
CA GLY A 660 -25.91 -18.13 -1.40
C GLY A 660 -27.12 -18.14 -2.35
N ILE A 661 -26.97 -18.65 -3.57
CA ILE A 661 -27.98 -18.62 -4.65
C ILE A 661 -28.16 -20.01 -5.30
N PHE A 662 -27.06 -20.73 -5.56
CA PHE A 662 -27.05 -22.06 -6.17
C PHE A 662 -26.12 -23.01 -5.40
N VAL A 663 -26.47 -24.30 -5.38
CA VAL A 663 -25.61 -25.39 -4.91
C VAL A 663 -25.06 -26.14 -6.11
N LEU A 664 -23.75 -26.42 -6.13
CA LEU A 664 -23.04 -26.94 -7.31
C LEU A 664 -22.14 -28.12 -6.95
N GLY A 665 -22.11 -29.15 -7.79
CA GLY A 665 -21.25 -30.33 -7.61
C GLY A 665 -21.89 -31.38 -6.71
N SER A 666 -21.08 -32.31 -6.20
CA SER A 666 -21.53 -33.44 -5.35
C SER A 666 -20.88 -33.49 -3.97
N VAL A 667 -19.90 -32.62 -3.69
CA VAL A 667 -19.11 -32.64 -2.44
C VAL A 667 -19.25 -31.40 -1.57
N GLN A 668 -20.13 -30.45 -1.91
CA GLN A 668 -20.39 -29.32 -1.01
C GLN A 668 -20.98 -29.84 0.32
N PRO A 669 -20.78 -29.13 1.45
CA PRO A 669 -21.35 -29.54 2.73
C PRO A 669 -22.86 -29.28 2.77
N TYR A 670 -23.62 -30.08 2.03
CA TYR A 670 -25.07 -30.06 2.04
C TYR A 670 -25.57 -30.41 3.45
N GLY A 671 -26.51 -29.64 4.00
CA GLY A 671 -27.21 -29.98 5.25
C GLY A 671 -26.55 -29.58 6.58
N MET A 672 -25.23 -29.41 6.69
CA MET A 672 -24.56 -29.16 8.00
C MET A 672 -24.99 -27.87 8.73
N LYS A 673 -25.56 -26.90 8.00
CA LYS A 673 -26.40 -25.84 8.57
C LYS A 673 -27.71 -25.89 7.78
N LYS A 674 -28.85 -26.08 8.44
CA LYS A 674 -30.17 -25.99 7.80
C LYS A 674 -30.41 -24.56 7.28
N ILE A 675 -29.86 -24.24 6.11
CA ILE A 675 -30.00 -22.95 5.45
C ILE A 675 -31.39 -22.92 4.82
N LYS A 676 -32.37 -22.32 5.51
CA LYS A 676 -33.77 -22.18 5.08
C LYS A 676 -33.98 -21.15 3.95
N ARG A 677 -32.94 -20.74 3.22
CA ARG A 677 -32.99 -19.50 2.42
C ARG A 677 -33.57 -19.67 1.00
N MET A 678 -33.39 -20.82 0.35
CA MET A 678 -33.81 -21.05 -1.04
C MET A 678 -34.23 -22.52 -1.29
N PRO A 679 -35.22 -22.79 -2.18
CA PRO A 679 -35.61 -24.14 -2.57
C PRO A 679 -34.63 -24.74 -3.60
N TYR A 680 -33.42 -25.10 -3.14
CA TYR A 680 -32.33 -25.52 -4.04
C TYR A 680 -32.63 -26.76 -4.88
N ASN A 681 -33.54 -27.64 -4.44
CA ASN A 681 -34.02 -28.77 -5.23
C ASN A 681 -34.73 -28.33 -6.55
N HIS A 682 -35.30 -27.13 -6.58
CA HIS A 682 -35.91 -26.54 -7.77
C HIS A 682 -34.99 -25.56 -8.52
N GLN A 683 -33.70 -25.50 -8.19
CA GLN A 683 -32.80 -24.49 -8.77
C GLN A 683 -32.66 -24.54 -10.28
N HIS A 684 -32.77 -25.72 -10.87
CA HIS A 684 -32.79 -25.91 -12.32
C HIS A 684 -34.00 -25.24 -13.00
N GLN A 685 -35.12 -25.06 -12.28
CA GLN A 685 -36.34 -24.43 -12.81
C GLN A 685 -36.24 -22.90 -12.80
N TYR A 686 -35.72 -22.32 -11.72
CA TYR A 686 -35.57 -20.88 -11.61
C TYR A 686 -34.22 -20.34 -12.13
N PHE A 687 -33.27 -21.21 -12.48
CA PHE A 687 -31.96 -20.81 -13.01
C PHE A 687 -32.11 -19.85 -14.18
N PHE A 688 -32.92 -20.20 -15.19
CA PHE A 688 -33.14 -19.34 -16.36
C PHE A 688 -33.73 -17.98 -16.01
N LEU A 689 -34.64 -17.91 -15.02
CA LEU A 689 -35.38 -16.69 -14.68
C LEU A 689 -34.68 -15.79 -13.64
N LEU A 690 -33.80 -16.34 -12.80
CA LEU A 690 -33.14 -15.60 -11.73
C LEU A 690 -31.62 -15.53 -11.91
N GLY A 691 -30.99 -16.59 -12.42
CA GLY A 691 -29.54 -16.69 -12.57
C GLY A 691 -28.98 -15.70 -13.59
N PRO A 692 -29.09 -15.99 -14.91
CA PRO A 692 -28.64 -15.07 -15.94
C PRO A 692 -29.27 -13.68 -15.85
N PRO A 693 -30.60 -13.50 -15.69
CA PRO A 693 -31.22 -12.16 -15.65
C PRO A 693 -30.65 -11.20 -14.61
N LEU A 694 -30.12 -11.67 -13.49
CA LEU A 694 -29.62 -10.81 -12.40
C LEU A 694 -28.10 -10.73 -12.35
N LEU A 695 -27.37 -11.68 -12.97
CA LEU A 695 -25.91 -11.78 -12.82
C LEU A 695 -25.19 -10.52 -13.32
N ILE A 696 -25.31 -10.18 -14.61
CA ILE A 696 -24.66 -8.99 -15.15
C ILE A 696 -25.38 -7.70 -14.76
N PRO A 697 -26.72 -7.57 -14.93
CA PRO A 697 -27.40 -6.29 -14.70
C PRO A 697 -27.32 -5.82 -13.25
N VAL A 698 -27.31 -6.74 -12.28
CA VAL A 698 -27.36 -6.40 -10.85
C VAL A 698 -26.09 -6.82 -10.12
N VAL A 699 -25.78 -8.11 -10.06
CA VAL A 699 -24.72 -8.65 -9.19
C VAL A 699 -23.36 -8.11 -9.59
N PHE A 700 -22.97 -8.26 -10.85
CA PHE A 700 -21.67 -7.80 -11.34
C PHE A 700 -21.58 -6.28 -11.32
N ASN A 701 -22.63 -5.55 -11.70
CA ASN A 701 -22.62 -4.08 -11.65
C ASN A 701 -22.37 -3.56 -10.23
N LEU A 702 -23.07 -4.09 -9.22
CA LEU A 702 -22.86 -3.72 -7.82
C LEU A 702 -21.46 -4.12 -7.33
N GLN A 703 -21.01 -5.34 -7.62
CA GLN A 703 -19.67 -5.80 -7.24
C GLN A 703 -18.57 -4.93 -7.87
N ASN A 704 -18.70 -4.56 -9.14
CA ASN A 704 -17.75 -3.69 -9.83
C ASN A 704 -17.65 -2.33 -9.13
N LEU A 705 -18.78 -1.67 -8.86
CA LEU A 705 -18.80 -0.39 -8.15
C LEU A 705 -18.19 -0.48 -6.75
N VAL A 706 -18.62 -1.46 -5.95
CA VAL A 706 -18.11 -1.67 -4.59
C VAL A 706 -16.60 -1.90 -4.61
N VAL A 707 -16.11 -2.78 -5.48
CA VAL A 707 -14.68 -3.12 -5.56
C VAL A 707 -13.85 -1.93 -6.05
N MET A 708 -14.30 -1.20 -7.06
CA MET A 708 -13.59 -0.02 -7.55
C MET A 708 -13.47 1.06 -6.48
N ILE A 709 -14.57 1.36 -5.77
CA ILE A 709 -14.59 2.38 -4.71
C ILE A 709 -13.78 1.93 -3.49
N SER A 710 -14.03 0.72 -2.99
CA SER A 710 -13.38 0.22 -1.78
C SER A 710 -11.86 0.03 -1.96
N ARG A 711 -11.42 -0.36 -3.17
CA ARG A 711 -10.00 -0.52 -3.52
C ARG A 711 -9.39 0.75 -4.11
N ARG A 712 -10.15 1.86 -4.20
CA ARG A 712 -9.71 3.15 -4.76
C ARG A 712 -9.14 3.03 -6.18
N ASN A 713 -9.74 2.19 -7.02
CA ASN A 713 -9.28 2.00 -8.40
C ASN A 713 -9.90 3.03 -9.34
N TRP A 714 -9.42 4.27 -9.24
CA TRP A 714 -9.98 5.42 -9.95
C TRP A 714 -9.86 5.34 -11.47
N VAL A 715 -8.83 4.67 -11.99
CA VAL A 715 -8.65 4.51 -13.45
C VAL A 715 -9.74 3.63 -14.03
N ASP A 716 -10.02 2.48 -13.39
CA ASP A 716 -11.11 1.61 -13.85
C ASP A 716 -12.47 2.28 -13.63
N LEU A 717 -12.64 3.07 -12.56
CA LEU A 717 -13.85 3.85 -12.33
C LEU A 717 -14.07 4.89 -13.42
N ALA A 718 -13.03 5.59 -13.88
CA ALA A 718 -13.16 6.56 -14.97
C ALA A 718 -13.58 5.90 -16.28
N TRP A 719 -12.99 4.75 -16.63
CA TRP A 719 -13.40 3.98 -17.80
C TRP A 719 -14.84 3.46 -17.68
N TYR A 720 -15.20 2.92 -16.52
CA TYR A 720 -16.56 2.49 -16.21
C TYR A 720 -17.58 3.64 -16.38
N LEU A 721 -17.30 4.82 -15.81
CA LEU A 721 -18.18 5.98 -15.92
C LEU A 721 -18.28 6.48 -17.36
N SER A 722 -17.20 6.40 -18.13
CA SER A 722 -17.20 6.81 -19.54
C SER A 722 -18.18 5.99 -20.40
N PHE A 723 -18.40 4.71 -20.08
CA PHE A 723 -19.44 3.90 -20.74
C PHE A 723 -20.82 4.49 -20.50
N TYR A 724 -21.17 4.78 -19.24
CA TYR A 724 -22.49 5.30 -18.88
C TYR A 724 -22.71 6.71 -19.41
N VAL A 725 -21.70 7.57 -19.35
CA VAL A 725 -21.76 8.92 -19.94
C VAL A 725 -22.06 8.80 -21.44
N ARG A 726 -21.27 8.01 -22.18
CA ARG A 726 -21.48 7.78 -23.61
C ARG A 726 -22.88 7.22 -23.89
N TYR A 727 -23.26 6.16 -23.18
CA TYR A 727 -24.54 5.48 -23.37
C TYR A 727 -25.72 6.44 -23.13
N PHE A 728 -25.76 7.14 -22.00
CA PHE A 728 -26.84 8.05 -21.70
C PHE A 728 -26.84 9.28 -22.62
N SER A 729 -25.67 9.82 -23.02
CA SER A 729 -25.61 10.88 -24.02
C SER A 729 -26.18 10.46 -25.38
N CYS A 730 -26.04 9.19 -25.77
CA CYS A 730 -26.58 8.67 -27.03
C CYS A 730 -28.08 8.39 -26.99
N TYR A 731 -28.59 7.81 -25.89
CA TYR A 731 -29.96 7.25 -25.84
C TYR A 731 -30.97 8.11 -25.08
N VAL A 732 -30.55 8.95 -24.12
CA VAL A 732 -31.48 9.84 -23.38
C VAL A 732 -32.21 10.82 -24.31
N PRO A 733 -31.57 11.42 -25.33
CA PRO A 733 -32.29 12.26 -26.29
C PRO A 733 -33.39 11.55 -27.07
N LEU A 734 -33.32 10.22 -27.18
CA LEU A 734 -34.24 9.40 -27.99
C LEU A 734 -35.33 8.72 -27.17
N TYR A 735 -34.96 8.19 -25.99
CA TYR A 735 -35.84 7.38 -25.14
C TYR A 735 -36.21 8.05 -23.80
N GLY A 736 -35.68 9.25 -23.52
CA GLY A 736 -35.69 9.84 -22.19
C GLY A 736 -34.84 9.07 -21.18
N PHE A 737 -34.74 9.57 -19.95
CA PHE A 737 -33.91 8.94 -18.92
C PHE A 737 -34.39 7.52 -18.58
N PHE A 738 -35.68 7.38 -18.22
CA PHE A 738 -36.23 6.08 -17.82
C PHE A 738 -36.27 5.06 -18.96
N GLY A 739 -36.58 5.49 -20.19
CA GLY A 739 -36.54 4.60 -21.36
C GLY A 739 -35.12 4.12 -21.69
N SER A 740 -34.11 4.98 -21.54
CA SER A 740 -32.71 4.59 -21.70
C SER A 740 -32.24 3.62 -20.62
N VAL A 741 -32.68 3.80 -19.38
CA VAL A 741 -32.41 2.84 -18.29
C VAL A 741 -33.06 1.49 -18.60
N ALA A 742 -34.32 1.48 -19.07
CA ALA A 742 -35.02 0.26 -19.45
C ALA A 742 -34.33 -0.46 -20.62
N LEU A 743 -33.93 0.27 -21.66
CA LEU A 743 -33.16 -0.27 -22.78
C LEU A 743 -31.83 -0.86 -22.30
N ASN A 744 -31.10 -0.15 -21.42
CA ASN A 744 -29.84 -0.64 -20.88
C ASN A 744 -30.05 -1.95 -20.12
N PHE A 745 -31.03 -1.99 -19.21
CA PHE A 745 -31.33 -3.17 -18.44
C PHE A 745 -31.72 -4.35 -19.33
N PHE A 746 -32.52 -4.12 -20.37
CA PHE A 746 -32.91 -5.16 -21.32
C PHE A 746 -31.72 -5.67 -22.16
N VAL A 747 -30.83 -4.79 -22.62
CA VAL A 747 -29.57 -5.18 -23.29
C VAL A 747 -28.71 -6.03 -22.35
N ARG A 748 -28.55 -5.62 -21.09
CA ARG A 748 -27.80 -6.38 -20.09
C ARG A 748 -28.44 -7.72 -19.77
N PHE A 749 -29.77 -7.80 -19.76
CA PHE A 749 -30.51 -9.04 -19.60
C PHE A 749 -30.17 -10.03 -20.72
N LEU A 750 -30.25 -9.61 -21.98
CA LEU A 750 -29.93 -10.47 -23.14
C LEU A 750 -28.45 -10.91 -23.11
N GLU A 751 -27.56 -9.96 -22.87
CA GLU A 751 -26.12 -10.19 -22.75
C GLU A 751 -25.80 -11.23 -21.65
N SER A 752 -26.46 -11.13 -20.50
CA SER A 752 -26.23 -12.00 -19.36
C SER A 752 -26.61 -13.45 -19.64
N HIS A 753 -27.69 -13.70 -20.40
CA HIS A 753 -28.03 -15.06 -20.85
C HIS A 753 -26.92 -15.61 -21.75
N TRP A 754 -26.54 -14.85 -22.77
CA TRP A 754 -25.49 -15.27 -23.68
C TRP A 754 -24.19 -15.60 -22.92
N PHE A 755 -23.75 -14.71 -22.05
CA PHE A 755 -22.55 -14.88 -21.25
C PHE A 755 -22.60 -16.13 -20.35
N VAL A 756 -23.68 -16.32 -19.58
CA VAL A 756 -23.80 -17.45 -18.65
C VAL A 756 -23.83 -18.77 -19.42
N TRP A 757 -24.62 -18.89 -20.49
CA TRP A 757 -24.68 -20.15 -21.23
C TRP A 757 -23.34 -20.54 -21.84
N VAL A 758 -22.61 -19.58 -22.41
CA VAL A 758 -21.29 -19.83 -22.99
C VAL A 758 -20.26 -20.22 -21.93
N THR A 759 -20.21 -19.51 -20.80
CA THR A 759 -19.18 -19.76 -19.78
C THR A 759 -19.46 -21.01 -18.96
N GLN A 760 -20.74 -21.33 -18.71
CA GLN A 760 -21.09 -22.43 -17.80
C GLN A 760 -21.14 -23.80 -18.50
N MET A 761 -21.44 -23.88 -19.80
CA MET A 761 -21.56 -25.16 -20.51
C MET A 761 -20.27 -26.00 -20.52
N ASN A 762 -19.12 -25.36 -20.36
CA ASN A 762 -17.81 -26.01 -20.36
C ASN A 762 -17.30 -26.41 -18.97
N HIS A 763 -17.84 -25.80 -17.89
CA HIS A 763 -17.32 -25.94 -16.51
C HIS A 763 -18.31 -26.58 -15.54
N LEU A 764 -19.56 -26.11 -15.52
CA LEU A 764 -20.55 -26.52 -14.53
C LEU A 764 -20.88 -28.03 -14.63
N PRO A 765 -20.96 -28.64 -15.83
CA PRO A 765 -21.08 -30.09 -15.98
C PRO A 765 -19.86 -30.91 -15.59
N MET A 766 -18.73 -30.27 -15.32
CA MET A 766 -17.47 -30.94 -15.02
C MET A 766 -17.32 -31.17 -13.51
N ASN A 767 -16.32 -31.94 -13.11
CA ASN A 767 -16.17 -32.29 -11.70
C ASN A 767 -15.84 -31.04 -10.86
N ILE A 768 -16.60 -30.82 -9.78
CA ILE A 768 -16.37 -29.76 -8.79
C ILE A 768 -16.00 -30.44 -7.48
N ASP A 769 -14.80 -30.17 -6.97
CA ASP A 769 -14.23 -30.92 -5.85
C ASP A 769 -13.34 -30.06 -4.94
N TYR A 770 -12.89 -30.64 -3.83
CA TYR A 770 -11.78 -30.10 -3.04
C TYR A 770 -10.44 -30.37 -3.71
N GLU A 771 -9.42 -29.59 -3.33
CA GLU A 771 -8.07 -29.71 -3.89
C GLU A 771 -7.48 -31.12 -3.63
N LYS A 772 -7.12 -31.81 -4.72
CA LYS A 772 -6.46 -33.13 -4.69
C LYS A 772 -4.97 -33.06 -5.04
N ASN A 773 -4.43 -31.86 -5.27
CA ASN A 773 -3.04 -31.59 -5.61
C ASN A 773 -2.55 -32.37 -6.85
N ARG A 774 -3.39 -32.40 -7.89
CA ARG A 774 -3.07 -33.04 -9.18
C ARG A 774 -2.15 -32.16 -10.02
N ASP A 775 -1.52 -32.74 -11.03
CA ASP A 775 -0.72 -32.00 -12.01
C ASP A 775 -1.58 -31.01 -12.81
N TRP A 776 -0.93 -29.99 -13.40
CA TRP A 776 -1.61 -28.90 -14.10
C TRP A 776 -2.51 -29.40 -15.23
N LEU A 777 -2.00 -30.29 -16.10
CA LEU A 777 -2.75 -30.76 -17.25
C LEU A 777 -3.99 -31.56 -16.84
N THR A 778 -3.83 -32.54 -15.95
CA THR A 778 -4.94 -33.37 -15.46
C THR A 778 -6.00 -32.52 -14.76
N MET A 779 -5.59 -31.58 -13.92
CA MET A 779 -6.51 -30.71 -13.19
C MET A 779 -7.35 -29.83 -14.13
N GLN A 780 -6.71 -29.21 -15.13
CA GLN A 780 -7.42 -28.38 -16.11
C GLN A 780 -8.38 -29.21 -16.98
N LEU A 781 -7.98 -30.42 -17.42
CA LEU A 781 -8.82 -31.33 -18.21
C LEU A 781 -10.04 -31.84 -17.43
N GLN A 782 -9.93 -32.04 -16.13
CA GLN A 782 -11.06 -32.49 -15.31
C GLN A 782 -12.09 -31.40 -15.03
N ALA A 783 -11.66 -30.14 -15.05
CA ALA A 783 -12.49 -28.98 -14.80
C ALA A 783 -13.13 -28.40 -16.08
N THR A 784 -12.75 -28.88 -17.27
CA THR A 784 -13.17 -28.31 -18.55
C THR A 784 -13.59 -29.38 -19.55
N CYS A 785 -14.54 -29.04 -20.42
CA CYS A 785 -14.82 -29.78 -21.65
C CYS A 785 -14.92 -28.81 -22.82
N ASN A 786 -14.80 -29.33 -24.05
CA ASN A 786 -14.97 -28.56 -25.27
C ASN A 786 -16.38 -28.69 -25.85
N ILE A 787 -16.77 -27.70 -26.65
CA ILE A 787 -17.90 -27.77 -27.57
C ILE A 787 -17.38 -27.94 -29.00
N GLU A 788 -18.10 -28.71 -29.81
CA GLU A 788 -17.74 -28.97 -31.21
C GLU A 788 -17.40 -27.70 -32.00
N LYS A 789 -16.42 -27.82 -32.89
CA LYS A 789 -16.02 -26.74 -33.79
C LYS A 789 -17.06 -26.55 -34.89
N SER A 790 -17.55 -25.33 -35.03
CA SER A 790 -18.31 -24.88 -36.20
C SER A 790 -18.13 -23.38 -36.35
N PHE A 791 -18.37 -22.84 -37.54
CA PHE A 791 -18.30 -21.39 -37.74
C PHE A 791 -19.20 -20.63 -36.74
N PHE A 792 -20.41 -21.16 -36.50
CA PHE A 792 -21.34 -20.59 -35.54
C PHE A 792 -20.81 -20.68 -34.11
N ASN A 793 -20.35 -21.86 -33.65
CA ASN A 793 -19.88 -22.04 -32.28
C ASN A 793 -18.64 -21.17 -32.00
N ASP A 794 -17.72 -21.10 -32.96
CA ASP A 794 -16.49 -20.30 -32.89
C ASP A 794 -16.83 -18.79 -32.75
N TRP A 795 -17.85 -18.30 -33.45
CA TRP A 795 -18.33 -16.91 -33.34
C TRP A 795 -19.18 -16.64 -32.09
N PHE A 796 -20.14 -17.52 -31.80
CA PHE A 796 -21.11 -17.39 -30.72
C PHE A 796 -20.42 -17.40 -29.34
N SER A 797 -19.44 -18.29 -29.17
CA SER A 797 -18.67 -18.41 -27.92
C SER A 797 -17.40 -17.56 -27.88
N GLY A 798 -17.04 -16.89 -28.98
CA GLY A 798 -15.74 -16.25 -29.09
C GLY A 798 -14.59 -17.25 -28.94
N HIS A 799 -14.71 -18.42 -29.55
CA HIS A 799 -13.78 -19.56 -29.50
C HIS A 799 -13.64 -20.23 -28.11
N LEU A 800 -14.46 -19.87 -27.13
CA LEU A 800 -14.52 -20.56 -25.83
C LEU A 800 -15.16 -21.96 -25.91
N ASN A 801 -15.64 -22.35 -27.09
CA ASN A 801 -15.88 -23.77 -27.39
C ASN A 801 -14.60 -24.62 -27.27
N PHE A 802 -13.40 -24.03 -27.28
CA PHE A 802 -12.12 -24.67 -26.99
C PHE A 802 -11.62 -24.41 -25.55
N GLN A 803 -12.47 -24.67 -24.55
CA GLN A 803 -12.17 -24.39 -23.14
C GLN A 803 -10.95 -25.18 -22.61
N ILE A 804 -10.75 -26.42 -23.06
CA ILE A 804 -9.58 -27.24 -22.68
C ILE A 804 -8.30 -26.52 -23.11
N GLU A 805 -8.15 -26.20 -24.39
CA GLU A 805 -6.94 -25.56 -24.92
C GLU A 805 -6.76 -24.17 -24.34
N HIS A 806 -7.86 -23.46 -24.11
CA HIS A 806 -7.87 -22.16 -23.45
C HIS A 806 -7.28 -22.24 -22.03
N HIS A 807 -7.67 -23.22 -21.23
CA HIS A 807 -7.13 -23.41 -19.88
C HIS A 807 -5.68 -23.91 -19.86
N LEU A 808 -5.30 -24.75 -20.82
CA LEU A 808 -3.92 -25.24 -20.94
C LEU A 808 -2.96 -24.18 -21.46
N PHE A 809 -3.43 -23.30 -22.35
CA PHE A 809 -2.66 -22.25 -23.00
C PHE A 809 -3.38 -20.90 -22.96
N PRO A 810 -3.61 -20.30 -21.78
CA PRO A 810 -4.43 -19.09 -21.64
C PRO A 810 -3.91 -17.90 -22.44
N ARG A 811 -2.58 -17.83 -22.68
CA ARG A 811 -1.95 -16.78 -23.48
C ARG A 811 -1.96 -17.03 -24.99
N MET A 812 -2.40 -18.20 -25.43
CA MET A 812 -2.50 -18.48 -26.86
C MET A 812 -3.69 -17.69 -27.44
N PRO A 813 -3.49 -16.90 -28.51
CA PRO A 813 -4.57 -16.19 -29.17
C PRO A 813 -5.66 -17.14 -29.65
N ARG A 814 -6.92 -16.79 -29.41
CA ARG A 814 -8.06 -17.71 -29.62
C ARG A 814 -8.21 -18.29 -31.03
N HIS A 815 -7.74 -17.58 -32.06
CA HIS A 815 -7.78 -18.07 -33.44
C HIS A 815 -6.84 -19.25 -33.70
N ASN A 816 -6.00 -19.65 -32.74
CA ASN A 816 -5.09 -20.80 -32.85
C ASN A 816 -5.53 -22.02 -32.02
N TYR A 817 -6.57 -21.93 -31.18
CA TYR A 817 -6.99 -23.07 -30.33
C TYR A 817 -7.34 -24.32 -31.14
N HIS A 818 -8.06 -24.16 -32.25
CA HIS A 818 -8.42 -25.28 -33.12
C HIS A 818 -7.20 -25.99 -33.75
N LEU A 819 -6.03 -25.34 -33.83
CA LEU A 819 -4.81 -25.93 -34.37
C LEU A 819 -4.10 -26.82 -33.34
N VAL A 820 -4.20 -26.49 -32.05
CA VAL A 820 -3.57 -27.25 -30.96
C VAL A 820 -4.49 -28.33 -30.39
N ALA A 821 -5.82 -28.18 -30.53
CA ALA A 821 -6.79 -29.13 -29.99
C ALA A 821 -6.56 -30.61 -30.40
N PRO A 822 -6.28 -30.94 -31.68
CA PRO A 822 -5.98 -32.32 -32.07
C PRO A 822 -4.72 -32.89 -31.39
N ARG A 823 -3.73 -32.03 -31.08
CA ARG A 823 -2.48 -32.44 -30.43
C ARG A 823 -2.67 -32.66 -28.94
N VAL A 824 -3.49 -31.83 -28.28
CA VAL A 824 -3.90 -32.06 -26.88
C VAL A 824 -4.70 -33.36 -26.78
N ARG A 825 -5.60 -33.63 -27.72
CA ARG A 825 -6.32 -34.91 -27.78
C ARG A 825 -5.36 -36.09 -27.92
N ALA A 826 -4.42 -36.04 -28.86
CA ALA A 826 -3.42 -37.10 -29.03
C ALA A 826 -2.55 -37.32 -27.76
N LEU A 827 -2.23 -36.24 -27.04
CA LEU A 827 -1.53 -36.32 -25.76
C LEU A 827 -2.41 -37.00 -24.68
N CYS A 828 -3.70 -36.68 -24.63
CA CYS A 828 -4.65 -37.32 -23.73
C CYS A 828 -4.78 -38.81 -24.04
N ASP A 829 -4.92 -39.18 -25.32
CA ASP A 829 -5.01 -40.57 -25.78
C ASP A 829 -3.76 -41.37 -25.41
N LYS A 830 -2.55 -40.79 -25.57
CA LYS A 830 -1.27 -41.40 -25.20
C LYS A 830 -1.21 -41.79 -23.70
N HIS A 831 -1.81 -40.99 -22.83
CA HIS A 831 -1.79 -41.19 -21.37
C HIS A 831 -3.09 -41.76 -20.80
N GLY A 832 -4.04 -42.17 -21.66
CA GLY A 832 -5.32 -42.71 -21.24
C GLY A 832 -6.21 -41.71 -20.47
N ILE A 833 -6.05 -40.40 -20.71
CA ILE A 833 -6.86 -39.36 -20.10
C ILE A 833 -8.06 -39.04 -21.00
N SER A 834 -9.24 -38.89 -20.42
CA SER A 834 -10.45 -38.56 -21.18
C SER A 834 -10.41 -37.11 -21.67
N TYR A 835 -10.41 -36.92 -23.00
CA TYR A 835 -10.63 -35.64 -23.64
C TYR A 835 -12.14 -35.44 -23.92
N GLN A 836 -12.78 -34.52 -23.21
CA GLN A 836 -14.24 -34.33 -23.24
C GLN A 836 -14.66 -33.29 -24.28
N MET A 837 -15.50 -33.69 -25.24
CA MET A 837 -16.08 -32.81 -26.26
C MET A 837 -17.57 -33.10 -26.43
N LYS A 838 -18.39 -32.06 -26.54
CA LYS A 838 -19.85 -32.14 -26.59
C LYS A 838 -20.44 -31.29 -27.73
N THR A 839 -21.65 -31.61 -28.17
CA THR A 839 -22.42 -30.69 -29.03
C THR A 839 -22.87 -29.48 -28.20
N LEU A 840 -23.15 -28.34 -28.86
CA LEU A 840 -23.62 -27.12 -28.18
C LEU A 840 -24.89 -27.38 -27.35
N TRP A 841 -25.85 -28.07 -27.95
CA TRP A 841 -27.10 -28.43 -27.28
C TRP A 841 -26.86 -29.31 -26.06
N ARG A 842 -26.00 -30.34 -26.18
CA ARG A 842 -25.68 -31.21 -25.06
C ARG A 842 -25.05 -30.42 -23.92
N GLY A 843 -24.08 -29.54 -24.22
CA GLY A 843 -23.45 -28.65 -23.24
C GLY A 843 -24.47 -27.81 -22.45
N MET A 844 -25.45 -27.20 -23.14
CA MET A 844 -26.52 -26.44 -22.49
C MET A 844 -27.43 -27.33 -21.64
N THR A 845 -27.84 -28.50 -22.15
CA THR A 845 -28.71 -29.43 -21.37
C THR A 845 -28.00 -30.00 -20.14
N ASP A 846 -26.68 -30.18 -20.20
CA ASP A 846 -25.88 -30.67 -19.09
C ASP A 846 -25.81 -29.64 -17.95
N VAL A 847 -25.86 -28.33 -18.22
CA VAL A 847 -25.92 -27.30 -17.17
C VAL A 847 -27.19 -27.48 -16.33
N VAL A 848 -28.34 -27.59 -16.99
CA VAL A 848 -29.64 -27.77 -16.31
C VAL A 848 -29.66 -29.09 -15.55
N SER A 849 -29.15 -30.16 -16.16
CA SER A 849 -29.07 -31.49 -15.53
C SER A 849 -28.18 -31.48 -14.29
N SER A 850 -27.03 -30.81 -14.35
CA SER A 850 -26.09 -30.71 -13.24
C SER A 850 -26.65 -29.90 -12.07
N LEU A 851 -27.40 -28.82 -12.36
CA LEU A 851 -28.13 -28.06 -11.37
C LEU A 851 -29.23 -28.89 -10.70
N LYS A 852 -29.95 -29.72 -11.47
CA LYS A 852 -30.95 -30.65 -10.92
C LYS A 852 -30.27 -31.65 -9.97
N THR A 853 -29.24 -32.36 -10.44
CA THR A 853 -28.49 -33.33 -9.63
C THR A 853 -27.95 -32.72 -8.35
N SER A 854 -27.34 -31.53 -8.42
CA SER A 854 -26.81 -30.84 -7.23
C SER A 854 -27.92 -30.46 -6.24
N GLY A 855 -29.10 -30.08 -6.75
CA GLY A 855 -30.29 -29.76 -5.93
C GLY A 855 -30.90 -30.99 -5.27
N ASP A 856 -30.93 -32.12 -5.97
CA ASP A 856 -31.40 -33.41 -5.45
C ASP A 856 -30.46 -33.94 -4.35
N LEU A 857 -29.14 -33.86 -4.56
CA LEU A 857 -28.13 -34.20 -3.54
C LEU A 857 -28.23 -33.31 -2.30
N TRP A 858 -28.51 -32.02 -2.50
CA TRP A 858 -28.77 -31.11 -1.39
C TRP A 858 -30.01 -31.52 -0.60
N LEU A 859 -31.10 -31.88 -1.29
CA LEU A 859 -32.37 -32.26 -0.65
C LEU A 859 -32.20 -33.55 0.16
N ASP A 860 -31.56 -34.56 -0.43
CA ASP A 860 -31.24 -35.82 0.25
C ASP A 860 -30.45 -35.57 1.55
N ALA A 861 -29.36 -34.80 1.46
CA ALA A 861 -28.58 -34.44 2.62
C ALA A 861 -29.36 -33.56 3.62
N TYR A 862 -30.25 -32.68 3.17
CA TYR A 862 -31.06 -31.84 4.05
C TYR A 862 -32.11 -32.63 4.85
N LEU A 863 -32.66 -33.69 4.25
CA LEU A 863 -33.68 -34.54 4.86
C LEU A 863 -33.07 -35.64 5.76
N HIS A 864 -31.89 -36.15 5.39
CA HIS A 864 -31.34 -37.38 5.96
C HIS A 864 -30.00 -37.22 6.70
N LYS A 865 -29.34 -36.05 6.66
CA LYS A 865 -28.10 -35.75 7.40
C LYS A 865 -28.29 -34.53 8.29
#